data_AF-A0A395GY66-F1
#
_entry.id   AF-A0A395GY66-F1
#
_cell.length_a   1.000
_cell.length_b   1.000
_cell.length_c   1.000
_cell.angle_alpha   90.00
_cell.angle_beta   90.00
_cell.angle_gamma   90.00
#
_symmetry.space_group_name_H-M   'P 1'
#
loop_
_entity.id
_entity.type
_entity.pdbx_description
1 polymer ?
#
loop_
_entity_poly.entity_id
_entity_poly.type
_entity_poly.pdbx_seq_one_letter_code
_entity_poly.pdbx_strand_id
1 'polypeptide(L)'
;MKTTRKSTPKVRTGCITCKARRVKCDEAKPNCLRCTRAKRTCGGYPVPVPPTDTTATVEKITAYNIPFKVPGSQVDRQLLHFYCIQAASGLSSYSDPTLWNRLILQRCHHQPVIRYALVTLSALYQDHLTTNPPGAGGDRPAPSLQSLRLIARSHRQLRIHLSSPDASTEVALICSIIFYAFEALLGNAGQAIQHLDQGLILLQRCQATAPVHSATDDILPHLTALFSSLDVQASTYNDGRLPVLKLLSPAETSGLVPVVPDHFGTLVGAETTLIKLQNWMLRHLVSSLQYKHEAMENIPVDILHERHTLHDQFTKYIEAISTSITCATHSRISARLLLLRLQARMFRTILAENIPHLSMEESNPLQQSLRDLSTLLTSSPSLQPVVDGAIPDKRSFTLSTHLIAALYFICMKSTNPSTVDLALSLLRHERLPSRDGLWDAGTVEAVVQGIRQASTTNERTARENRLEDAGVGFLQAAGEGGVYEILDVLRRDEGGCISSVHESRMGESSSTIQPPRKATISPSPATGTFRGEGTSLETLCTPTHAASALPLEVAQGLALDSQSVTANLVYNHSVSGQISHVPGLSYNESTAALGDWYRLFLVPGAAHCELNPYEANGPYPQTNIGVMIDWVENGILPTTLNATHLAGPQLGASAQLCAFPLRPLRTNNGTIMECVYDQASLDTWQYDFDAWSLPLY
;
A
#
# COMPACT_ATOMS: atom_id res chain seq x y z
N MET A 1 47.26 43.20 44.54
CA MET A 1 46.45 41.96 44.68
C MET A 1 44.99 42.33 44.91
N LYS A 2 44.09 42.13 43.93
CA LYS A 2 42.64 42.29 44.12
C LYS A 2 42.07 40.93 44.56
N THR A 3 41.53 40.87 45.77
CA THR A 3 40.92 39.66 46.33
C THR A 3 39.57 39.39 45.66
N THR A 4 39.47 38.28 44.92
CA THR A 4 38.21 37.78 44.36
C THR A 4 37.33 37.22 45.49
N ARG A 5 36.08 37.71 45.61
CA ARG A 5 35.10 37.19 46.58
C ARG A 5 34.75 35.72 46.29
N LYS A 6 34.79 34.87 47.33
CA LYS A 6 34.31 33.48 47.27
C LYS A 6 32.85 33.42 46.81
N SER A 7 32.61 32.75 45.68
CA SER A 7 31.26 32.44 45.18
C SER A 7 30.60 31.43 46.11
N THR A 8 29.41 31.75 46.61
CA THR A 8 28.58 30.81 47.39
C THR A 8 27.44 30.28 46.51
N PRO A 9 27.02 29.01 46.71
CA PRO A 9 26.01 28.37 45.87
C PRO A 9 24.67 29.12 45.94
N LYS A 10 24.11 29.44 44.77
CA LYS A 10 22.82 30.14 44.62
C LYS A 10 21.68 29.19 44.95
N VAL A 11 20.85 29.54 45.92
CA VAL A 11 19.65 28.77 46.27
C VAL A 11 18.54 29.14 45.29
N ARG A 12 18.03 28.16 44.54
CA ARG A 12 17.10 28.37 43.41
C ARG A 12 15.67 28.69 43.88
N THR A 13 15.36 28.42 45.14
CA THR A 13 14.03 28.48 45.77
C THR A 13 13.78 29.72 46.64
N GLY A 14 14.74 30.64 46.78
CA GLY A 14 14.58 31.84 47.61
C GLY A 14 13.46 32.79 47.16
N CYS A 15 12.93 33.59 48.10
CA CYS A 15 11.88 34.59 47.85
C CYS A 15 12.32 35.65 46.83
N ILE A 16 11.34 36.26 46.14
CA ILE A 16 11.58 37.23 45.06
C ILE A 16 12.44 38.41 45.56
N THR A 17 12.14 38.95 46.74
CA THR A 17 12.88 40.09 47.31
C THR A 17 14.34 39.75 47.62
N CYS A 18 14.63 38.57 48.16
CA CYS A 18 16.02 38.15 48.43
C CYS A 18 16.80 37.89 47.15
N LYS A 19 16.16 37.30 46.13
CA LYS A 19 16.75 37.08 44.80
C LYS A 19 17.09 38.40 44.12
N ALA A 20 16.17 39.37 44.10
CA ALA A 20 16.41 40.70 43.55
C ALA A 20 17.60 41.39 44.23
N ARG A 21 17.72 41.22 45.55
CA ARG A 21 18.83 41.76 46.35
C ARG A 21 20.14 40.96 46.24
N ARG A 22 20.16 39.84 45.50
CA ARG A 22 21.31 38.92 45.37
C ARG A 22 21.88 38.47 46.71
N VAL A 23 21.01 38.26 47.70
CA VAL A 23 21.36 37.71 49.02
C VAL A 23 20.71 36.35 49.21
N LYS A 24 21.41 35.41 49.87
CA LYS A 24 20.84 34.09 50.20
C LYS A 24 19.54 34.24 51.01
N CYS A 25 18.47 33.57 50.60
CA CYS A 25 17.21 33.53 51.34
C CYS A 25 17.27 32.42 52.40
N ASP A 26 16.64 32.63 53.54
CA ASP A 26 16.45 31.64 54.59
C ASP A 26 15.22 30.75 54.39
N GLU A 27 14.39 31.04 53.37
CA GLU A 27 13.25 30.24 52.92
C GLU A 27 12.10 30.03 53.93
N ALA A 28 12.12 30.75 55.06
CA ALA A 28 11.01 30.77 56.00
C ALA A 28 9.71 31.34 55.37
N LYS A 29 8.59 30.68 55.62
CA LYS A 29 7.25 31.05 55.13
C LYS A 29 6.39 31.55 56.31
N PRO A 30 5.48 32.52 56.11
CA PRO A 30 5.12 33.16 54.84
C PRO A 30 6.13 34.23 54.38
N ASN A 31 6.87 34.85 55.30
CA ASN A 31 7.89 35.88 55.01
C ASN A 31 9.27 35.44 55.52
N CYS A 32 10.32 35.60 54.71
CA CYS A 32 11.67 35.23 55.13
C CYS A 32 12.20 36.19 56.21
N LEU A 33 12.99 35.66 57.16
CA LEU A 33 13.52 36.44 58.28
C LEU A 33 14.43 37.58 57.83
N ARG A 34 15.12 37.41 56.69
CA ARG A 34 15.94 38.47 56.11
C ARG A 34 15.15 39.66 55.57
N CYS A 35 13.93 39.46 55.10
CA CYS A 35 13.05 40.55 54.71
C CYS A 35 12.43 41.20 55.96
N THR A 36 11.97 40.40 56.92
CA THR A 36 11.37 40.88 58.17
C THR A 36 12.35 41.74 58.98
N ARG A 37 13.58 41.25 59.21
CA ARG A 37 14.62 42.02 59.94
C ARG A 37 15.05 43.29 59.21
N ALA A 38 15.03 43.27 57.88
CA ALA A 38 15.32 44.45 57.07
C ALA A 38 14.13 45.41 56.94
N LYS A 39 13.01 45.16 57.65
CA LYS A 39 11.74 45.89 57.59
C LYS A 39 11.26 46.10 56.14
N ARG A 40 11.42 45.08 55.28
CA ARG A 40 10.96 45.10 53.89
C ARG A 40 9.87 44.07 53.68
N THR A 41 8.90 44.42 52.84
CA THR A 41 7.86 43.49 52.39
C THR A 41 8.49 42.34 51.61
N CYS A 42 8.19 41.10 52.02
CA CYS A 42 8.66 39.90 51.32
C CYS A 42 7.72 39.63 50.14
N GLY A 43 8.26 39.65 48.92
CA GLY A 43 7.50 39.41 47.68
C GLY A 43 7.08 37.96 47.46
N GLY A 44 7.09 37.13 48.51
CA GLY A 44 6.72 35.73 48.43
C GLY A 44 7.69 34.85 47.64
N TYR A 45 7.28 33.60 47.44
CA TYR A 45 8.03 32.57 46.72
C TYR A 45 7.38 32.32 45.35
N PRO A 46 8.16 32.17 44.26
CA PRO A 46 7.61 31.93 42.94
C PRO A 46 6.84 30.60 42.93
N VAL A 47 5.56 30.66 42.53
CA VAL A 47 4.73 29.49 42.24
C VAL A 47 5.04 29.04 40.81
N PRO A 48 5.16 27.73 40.51
CA PRO A 48 5.30 27.27 39.14
C PRO A 48 4.02 27.61 38.37
N VAL A 49 4.11 28.55 37.42
CA VAL A 49 3.04 28.84 36.46
C VAL A 49 3.39 28.09 35.17
N PRO A 50 2.44 27.40 34.51
CA PRO A 50 2.66 26.82 33.19
C PRO A 50 2.99 27.93 32.18
N PRO A 51 3.87 27.71 31.20
CA PRO A 51 4.32 28.78 30.32
C PRO A 51 3.21 29.20 29.35
N THR A 52 2.86 30.48 29.36
CA THR A 52 2.11 31.18 28.30
C THR A 52 3.06 32.04 27.47
N ASP A 53 2.80 32.05 26.16
CA ASP A 53 3.63 32.57 25.07
C ASP A 53 4.10 34.03 25.18
N THR A 54 5.31 34.28 24.69
CA THR A 54 5.66 35.57 24.08
C THR A 54 6.79 35.42 23.06
N THR A 55 6.45 35.64 21.78
CA THR A 55 7.27 36.14 20.65
C THR A 55 8.70 35.61 20.51
N ALA A 56 8.93 34.72 19.54
CA ALA A 56 10.27 34.32 19.11
C ALA A 56 10.43 34.41 17.59
N THR A 57 11.41 35.20 17.16
CA THR A 57 12.07 35.17 15.85
C THR A 57 12.63 33.77 15.56
N VAL A 58 12.53 33.33 14.31
CA VAL A 58 13.04 32.04 13.82
C VAL A 58 14.55 31.95 14.01
N GLU A 59 15.00 31.33 15.10
CA GLU A 59 16.39 30.91 15.28
C GLU A 59 16.60 29.54 14.65
N LYS A 60 17.61 29.42 13.78
CA LYS A 60 18.10 28.13 13.26
C LYS A 60 18.44 27.22 14.45
N ILE A 61 17.81 26.05 14.50
CA ILE A 61 17.96 25.05 15.57
C ILE A 61 19.43 24.62 15.70
N THR A 62 20.07 24.96 16.81
CA THR A 62 21.49 24.65 17.11
C THR A 62 21.69 23.50 18.11
N ALA A 63 20.62 22.95 18.72
CA ALA A 63 20.75 21.85 19.68
C ALA A 63 19.52 20.92 19.73
N TYR A 64 19.76 19.61 19.57
CA TYR A 64 18.77 18.54 19.80
C TYR A 64 18.82 18.10 21.27
N ASN A 65 17.75 18.32 22.03
CA ASN A 65 17.56 17.66 23.33
C ASN A 65 16.57 16.50 23.18
N ILE A 66 16.99 15.48 22.42
CA ILE A 66 16.47 14.13 22.63
C ILE A 66 17.23 13.60 23.87
N PRO A 67 16.59 13.02 24.91
CA PRO A 67 17.24 12.65 26.17
C PRO A 67 18.36 11.59 26.08
N PHE A 68 18.73 11.13 24.88
CA PHE A 68 19.70 10.05 24.64
C PHE A 68 20.46 10.26 23.32
N LYS A 69 21.68 9.70 23.22
CA LYS A 69 22.48 9.69 21.99
C LYS A 69 21.81 8.76 20.96
N VAL A 70 21.02 9.29 20.03
CA VAL A 70 20.50 8.53 18.88
C VAL A 70 21.65 8.22 17.91
N PRO A 71 22.01 6.93 17.69
CA PRO A 71 23.02 6.59 16.69
C PRO A 71 22.50 6.84 15.26
N GLY A 72 23.32 7.47 14.42
CA GLY A 72 22.97 7.87 13.07
C GLY A 72 23.65 9.19 12.66
N SER A 73 23.51 9.55 11.38
CA SER A 73 23.98 10.84 10.84
C SER A 73 23.18 12.03 11.41
N GLN A 74 23.63 13.27 11.22
CA GLN A 74 22.86 14.45 11.61
C GLN A 74 21.49 14.50 10.90
N VAL A 75 21.47 14.11 9.62
CA VAL A 75 20.26 14.03 8.80
C VAL A 75 19.31 12.95 9.32
N ASP A 76 19.82 11.78 9.69
CA ASP A 76 19.01 10.69 10.26
C ASP A 76 18.32 11.14 11.56
N ARG A 77 19.03 11.91 12.40
CA ARG A 77 18.47 12.45 13.66
C ARG A 77 17.41 13.53 13.42
N GLN A 78 17.60 14.36 12.39
CA GLN A 78 16.61 15.35 11.95
C GLN A 78 15.32 14.69 11.50
N LEU A 79 15.43 13.66 10.66
CA LEU A 79 14.29 12.89 10.18
C LEU A 79 13.57 12.18 11.31
N LEU A 80 14.29 11.53 12.22
CA LEU A 80 13.66 10.90 13.39
C LEU A 80 13.00 11.93 14.32
N HIS A 81 13.56 13.13 14.46
CA HIS A 81 12.90 14.21 15.20
C HIS A 81 11.61 14.64 14.52
N PHE A 82 11.62 14.82 13.19
CA PHE A 82 10.42 15.10 12.40
C PHE A 82 9.34 14.03 12.61
N TYR A 83 9.72 12.75 12.66
CA TYR A 83 8.77 11.69 12.98
C TYR A 83 8.08 11.90 14.33
N CYS A 84 8.85 12.21 15.38
CA CYS A 84 8.32 12.38 16.73
C CYS A 84 7.36 13.57 16.86
N ILE A 85 7.61 14.66 16.12
CA ILE A 85 6.78 15.87 16.21
C ILE A 85 5.63 15.89 15.22
N GLN A 86 5.74 15.19 14.09
CA GLN A 86 4.77 15.27 12.98
C GLN A 86 4.27 13.89 12.54
N ALA A 87 5.13 13.07 11.91
CA ALA A 87 4.67 11.87 11.20
C ALA A 87 3.91 10.89 12.10
N ALA A 88 4.36 10.68 13.34
CA ALA A 88 3.72 9.76 14.28
C ALA A 88 2.28 10.17 14.62
N SER A 89 2.00 11.48 14.70
CA SER A 89 0.64 11.98 14.95
C SER A 89 -0.29 11.81 13.74
N GLY A 90 0.22 11.95 12.52
CA GLY A 90 -0.54 11.65 11.29
C GLY A 90 -0.83 10.15 11.14
N LEU A 91 0.13 9.29 11.47
CA LEU A 91 -0.02 7.84 11.42
C LEU A 91 -1.06 7.33 12.43
N SER A 92 -1.08 7.88 13.65
CA SER A 92 -2.12 7.55 14.64
C SER A 92 -3.45 8.23 14.31
N SER A 93 -3.44 9.50 13.90
CA SER A 93 -4.62 10.34 13.65
C SER A 93 -5.67 10.21 14.75
N TYR A 94 -6.82 9.60 14.46
CA TYR A 94 -7.90 9.35 15.42
C TYR A 94 -7.69 8.10 16.30
N SER A 95 -6.74 7.23 15.97
CA SER A 95 -6.46 5.96 16.67
C SER A 95 -5.56 6.16 17.89
N ASP A 96 -5.47 5.14 18.75
CA ASP A 96 -4.57 5.18 19.91
C ASP A 96 -3.11 5.48 19.50
N PRO A 97 -2.51 6.59 19.97
CA PRO A 97 -1.15 6.97 19.59
C PRO A 97 -0.07 6.09 20.21
N THR A 98 -0.40 5.21 21.16
CA THR A 98 0.57 4.42 21.94
C THR A 98 1.54 3.63 21.07
N LEU A 99 1.06 3.03 19.97
CA LEU A 99 1.90 2.24 19.08
C LEU A 99 3.01 3.07 18.43
N TRP A 100 2.64 4.18 17.78
CA TRP A 100 3.56 5.03 17.01
C TRP A 100 4.39 5.97 17.88
N ASN A 101 3.80 6.55 18.93
CA ASN A 101 4.45 7.55 19.79
C ASN A 101 5.28 6.95 20.93
N ARG A 102 5.11 5.66 21.24
CA ARG A 102 5.82 5.03 22.36
C ARG A 102 6.45 3.70 21.96
N LEU A 103 5.66 2.71 21.57
CA LEU A 103 6.14 1.33 21.46
C LEU A 103 7.16 1.16 20.32
N ILE A 104 6.84 1.61 19.11
CA ILE A 104 7.76 1.55 17.96
C ILE A 104 9.02 2.41 18.22
N LEU A 105 8.87 3.57 18.87
CA LEU A 105 10.01 4.42 19.24
C LEU A 105 10.95 3.75 20.26
N GLN A 106 10.40 3.04 21.24
CA GLN A 106 11.18 2.25 22.20
C GLN A 106 11.99 1.15 21.49
N ARG A 107 11.42 0.51 20.46
CA ARG A 107 12.12 -0.50 19.64
C ARG A 107 13.18 0.10 18.73
N CYS A 108 12.90 1.23 18.10
CA CYS A 108 13.87 2.01 17.31
C CYS A 108 15.17 2.33 18.08
N HIS A 109 15.10 2.49 19.40
CA HIS A 109 16.29 2.71 20.23
C HIS A 109 17.28 1.53 20.18
N HIS A 110 16.77 0.30 20.23
CA HIS A 110 17.60 -0.90 20.35
C HIS A 110 17.77 -1.66 19.04
N GLN A 111 16.87 -1.46 18.06
CA GLN A 111 16.86 -2.16 16.78
C GLN A 111 17.21 -1.20 15.64
N PRO A 112 18.43 -1.27 15.07
CA PRO A 112 18.85 -0.41 13.96
C PRO A 112 17.96 -0.50 12.73
N VAL A 113 17.40 -1.69 12.45
CA VAL A 113 16.51 -1.93 11.31
C VAL A 113 15.27 -1.04 11.39
N ILE A 114 14.60 -1.04 12.55
CA ILE A 114 13.41 -0.21 12.80
C ILE A 114 13.78 1.28 12.71
N ARG A 115 14.96 1.66 13.20
CA ARG A 115 15.42 3.06 13.08
C ARG A 115 15.57 3.50 11.63
N TYR A 116 16.22 2.69 10.79
CA TYR A 116 16.36 3.02 9.37
C TYR A 116 15.01 3.04 8.65
N ALA A 117 14.09 2.16 9.03
CA ALA A 117 12.73 2.18 8.53
C ALA A 117 12.00 3.50 8.90
N LEU A 118 12.08 3.95 10.17
CA LEU A 118 11.46 5.22 10.59
C LEU A 118 12.10 6.45 9.95
N VAL A 119 13.43 6.46 9.78
CA VAL A 119 14.13 7.55 9.08
C VAL A 119 13.65 7.66 7.63
N THR A 120 13.49 6.52 6.96
CA THR A 120 12.97 6.46 5.59
C THR A 120 11.50 6.90 5.55
N LEU A 121 10.67 6.43 6.50
CA LEU A 121 9.27 6.87 6.63
C LEU A 121 9.16 8.39 6.74
N SER A 122 10.04 8.98 7.55
CA SER A 122 10.09 10.42 7.80
C SER A 122 10.40 11.19 6.53
N ALA A 123 11.38 10.72 5.74
CA ALA A 123 11.75 11.36 4.48
C ALA A 123 10.60 11.29 3.46
N LEU A 124 9.97 10.12 3.31
CA LEU A 124 8.81 9.95 2.43
C LEU A 124 7.62 10.82 2.86
N TYR A 125 7.39 10.92 4.17
CA TYR A 125 6.33 11.77 4.71
C TYR A 125 6.63 13.26 4.46
N GLN A 126 7.88 13.72 4.63
CA GLN A 126 8.28 15.09 4.29
C GLN A 126 8.13 15.38 2.80
N ASP A 127 8.57 14.46 1.93
CA ASP A 127 8.40 14.57 0.48
C ASP A 127 6.90 14.71 0.15
N HIS A 128 6.02 13.91 0.76
CA HIS A 128 4.57 14.00 0.57
C HIS A 128 3.98 15.37 0.96
N LEU A 129 4.39 15.91 2.11
CA LEU A 129 3.92 17.23 2.57
C LEU A 129 4.42 18.38 1.69
N THR A 130 5.65 18.28 1.17
CA THR A 130 6.32 19.38 0.46
C THR A 130 6.13 19.36 -1.05
N THR A 131 5.79 18.21 -1.62
CA THR A 131 5.55 18.08 -3.07
C THR A 131 4.28 18.83 -3.44
N ASN A 132 4.36 19.72 -4.43
CA ASN A 132 3.19 20.41 -4.97
C ASN A 132 2.15 19.38 -5.47
N PRO A 133 0.83 19.66 -5.32
CA PRO A 133 -0.17 18.81 -5.94
C PRO A 133 0.12 18.67 -7.43
N PRO A 134 0.20 17.43 -7.98
CA PRO A 134 0.06 17.29 -9.40
C PRO A 134 -1.27 17.95 -9.76
N GLY A 135 -1.27 18.78 -10.80
CA GLY A 135 -2.52 19.27 -11.36
C GLY A 135 -3.43 18.07 -11.65
N ALA A 136 -4.75 18.27 -11.70
CA ALA A 136 -5.68 17.24 -12.14
C ALA A 136 -5.25 16.74 -13.53
N GLY A 137 -4.51 15.62 -13.59
CA GLY A 137 -3.88 15.12 -14.81
C GLY A 137 -2.37 14.86 -14.77
N GLY A 138 -1.64 15.19 -13.70
CA GLY A 138 -0.20 14.90 -13.60
C GLY A 138 0.12 13.44 -13.25
N ASP A 139 1.24 12.92 -13.79
CA ASP A 139 1.81 11.64 -13.39
C ASP A 139 2.19 11.61 -11.91
N ARG A 140 2.24 10.40 -11.33
CA ARG A 140 2.67 10.20 -9.94
C ARG A 140 4.06 10.84 -9.75
N PRO A 141 4.24 11.76 -8.79
CA PRO A 141 5.54 12.37 -8.57
C PRO A 141 6.54 11.28 -8.16
N ALA A 142 7.57 11.08 -8.98
CA ALA A 142 8.61 10.10 -8.68
C ALA A 142 9.30 10.46 -7.35
N PRO A 143 9.59 9.46 -6.49
CA PRO A 143 10.31 9.70 -5.25
C PRO A 143 11.66 10.35 -5.52
N SER A 144 12.08 11.26 -4.64
CA SER A 144 13.39 11.90 -4.75
C SER A 144 14.51 10.85 -4.73
N LEU A 145 15.63 11.11 -5.42
CA LEU A 145 16.81 10.22 -5.41
C LEU A 145 17.30 9.94 -3.97
N GLN A 146 17.13 10.90 -3.07
CA GLN A 146 17.43 10.73 -1.65
C GLN A 146 16.50 9.72 -0.99
N SER A 147 15.19 9.84 -1.21
CA SER A 147 14.19 8.90 -0.69
C SER A 147 14.41 7.48 -1.25
N LEU A 148 14.72 7.32 -2.53
CA LEU A 148 15.08 6.04 -3.14
C LEU A 148 16.30 5.37 -2.46
N ARG A 149 17.36 6.14 -2.18
CA ARG A 149 18.54 5.63 -1.45
C ARG A 149 18.19 5.18 -0.03
N LEU A 150 17.30 5.90 0.65
CA LEU A 150 16.84 5.55 2.00
C LEU A 150 15.99 4.27 1.98
N ILE A 151 15.08 4.12 1.02
CA ILE A 151 14.29 2.90 0.80
C ILE A 151 15.23 1.71 0.60
N ALA A 152 16.15 1.78 -0.37
CA ALA A 152 17.10 0.70 -0.66
C ALA A 152 17.93 0.32 0.58
N ARG A 153 18.40 1.32 1.34
CA ARG A 153 19.10 1.11 2.61
C ARG A 153 18.23 0.38 3.63
N SER A 154 16.98 0.78 3.80
CA SER A 154 16.06 0.19 4.78
C SER A 154 15.74 -1.27 4.45
N HIS A 155 15.46 -1.58 3.18
CA HIS A 155 15.20 -2.94 2.69
C HIS A 155 16.42 -3.84 2.88
N ARG A 156 17.62 -3.33 2.54
CA ARG A 156 18.88 -4.05 2.77
C ARG A 156 19.07 -4.40 4.25
N GLN A 157 18.78 -3.47 5.16
CA GLN A 157 18.94 -3.69 6.60
C GLN A 157 17.95 -4.74 7.13
N LEU A 158 16.70 -4.72 6.68
CA LEU A 158 15.73 -5.77 7.03
C LEU A 158 16.21 -7.14 6.54
N ARG A 159 16.65 -7.24 5.28
CA ARG A 159 17.15 -8.50 4.70
C ARG A 159 18.32 -9.07 5.49
N ILE A 160 19.27 -8.22 5.90
CA ILE A 160 20.40 -8.64 6.74
C ILE A 160 19.91 -9.17 8.09
N HIS A 161 18.92 -8.51 8.71
CA HIS A 161 18.37 -8.96 9.99
C HIS A 161 17.60 -10.28 9.88
N LEU A 162 16.77 -10.43 8.85
CA LEU A 162 16.02 -11.68 8.61
C LEU A 162 16.94 -12.86 8.29
N SER A 163 18.15 -12.60 7.79
CA SER A 163 19.17 -13.63 7.56
C SER A 163 19.98 -13.98 8.81
N SER A 164 19.78 -13.26 9.92
CA SER A 164 20.52 -13.48 11.17
C SER A 164 19.83 -14.54 12.04
N PRO A 165 20.58 -15.32 12.84
CA PRO A 165 19.99 -16.30 13.76
C PRO A 165 19.11 -15.64 14.84
N ASP A 166 19.35 -14.36 15.13
CA ASP A 166 18.60 -13.55 16.10
C ASP A 166 17.43 -12.78 15.46
N ALA A 167 16.97 -13.20 14.27
CA ALA A 167 15.85 -12.57 13.56
C ALA A 167 14.60 -12.56 14.45
N SER A 168 14.07 -11.37 14.71
CA SER A 168 12.89 -11.20 15.54
C SER A 168 11.65 -11.08 14.67
N THR A 169 10.64 -11.91 14.94
CA THR A 169 9.33 -11.81 14.28
C THR A 169 8.66 -10.47 14.57
N GLU A 170 8.83 -9.93 15.78
CA GLU A 170 8.33 -8.61 16.16
C GLU A 170 8.93 -7.51 15.27
N VAL A 171 10.25 -7.55 15.04
CA VAL A 171 10.93 -6.59 14.15
C VAL A 171 10.38 -6.68 12.73
N ALA A 172 10.17 -7.91 12.22
CA ALA A 172 9.59 -8.12 10.90
C ALA A 172 8.16 -7.55 10.78
N LEU A 173 7.31 -7.75 11.80
CA LEU A 173 5.95 -7.21 11.86
C LEU A 173 5.94 -5.68 11.92
N ILE A 174 6.84 -5.06 12.70
CA ILE A 174 6.96 -3.59 12.74
C ILE A 174 7.41 -3.07 11.38
N CYS A 175 8.41 -3.71 10.76
CA CYS A 175 8.89 -3.31 9.44
C CYS A 175 7.83 -3.47 8.36
N SER A 176 7.01 -4.52 8.36
CA SER A 176 5.95 -4.70 7.36
C SER A 176 4.90 -3.59 7.42
N ILE A 177 4.52 -3.11 8.62
CA ILE A 177 3.60 -1.97 8.76
C ILE A 177 4.27 -0.66 8.32
N ILE A 178 5.55 -0.46 8.64
CA ILE A 178 6.28 0.74 8.20
C ILE A 178 6.43 0.74 6.66
N PHE A 179 6.71 -0.41 6.05
CA PHE A 179 6.87 -0.53 4.60
C PHE A 179 5.52 -0.46 3.88
N TYR A 180 4.43 -0.96 4.48
CA TYR A 180 3.08 -0.63 4.04
C TYR A 180 2.87 0.90 3.96
N ALA A 181 3.28 1.63 5.00
CA ALA A 181 3.18 3.08 5.02
C ALA A 181 4.10 3.77 3.98
N PHE A 182 5.25 3.17 3.63
CA PHE A 182 6.10 3.68 2.53
C PHE A 182 5.34 3.65 1.22
N GLU A 183 4.85 2.48 0.85
CA GLU A 183 4.20 2.25 -0.43
C GLU A 183 2.87 3.01 -0.51
N ALA A 184 2.15 3.12 0.62
CA ALA A 184 0.99 3.98 0.75
C ALA A 184 1.35 5.46 0.54
N LEU A 185 2.45 5.99 1.06
CA LEU A 185 2.88 7.37 0.77
C LEU A 185 3.25 7.54 -0.71
N LEU A 186 3.88 6.53 -1.31
CA LEU A 186 4.39 6.56 -2.69
C LEU A 186 3.30 6.46 -3.76
N GLY A 187 2.11 5.92 -3.47
CA GLY A 187 1.15 5.63 -4.55
C GLY A 187 0.95 4.16 -4.87
N ASN A 188 1.73 3.27 -4.28
CA ASN A 188 1.90 1.90 -4.76
C ASN A 188 1.01 0.94 -3.97
N ALA A 189 -0.29 0.95 -4.26
CA ALA A 189 -1.26 0.14 -3.53
C ALA A 189 -0.94 -1.36 -3.55
N GLY A 190 -0.54 -1.92 -4.69
CA GLY A 190 -0.17 -3.34 -4.82
C GLY A 190 0.98 -3.73 -3.88
N GLN A 191 2.09 -2.98 -3.90
CA GLN A 191 3.24 -3.25 -3.01
C GLN A 191 2.89 -3.05 -1.53
N ALA A 192 2.05 -2.07 -1.21
CA ALA A 192 1.54 -1.88 0.14
C ALA A 192 0.77 -3.13 0.60
N ILE A 193 -0.19 -3.60 -0.20
CA ILE A 193 -0.99 -4.80 0.10
C ILE A 193 -0.08 -6.03 0.25
N GLN A 194 0.95 -6.20 -0.59
CA GLN A 194 1.91 -7.29 -0.43
C GLN A 194 2.64 -7.25 0.91
N HIS A 195 3.14 -6.08 1.35
CA HIS A 195 3.76 -5.94 2.66
C HIS A 195 2.79 -6.26 3.80
N LEU A 196 1.54 -5.85 3.67
CA LEU A 196 0.48 -6.17 4.62
C LEU A 196 0.22 -7.68 4.69
N ASP A 197 0.04 -8.35 3.55
CA ASP A 197 -0.30 -9.77 3.46
C ASP A 197 0.79 -10.64 4.06
N GLN A 198 2.06 -10.36 3.74
CA GLN A 198 3.19 -11.07 4.35
C GLN A 198 3.25 -10.84 5.88
N GLY A 199 2.95 -9.62 6.33
CA GLY A 199 2.83 -9.30 7.76
C GLY A 199 1.69 -10.06 8.45
N LEU A 200 0.52 -10.17 7.80
CA LEU A 200 -0.65 -10.90 8.32
C LEU A 200 -0.38 -12.41 8.43
N ILE A 201 0.26 -13.01 7.41
CA ILE A 201 0.68 -14.42 7.44
C ILE A 201 1.66 -14.66 8.59
N LEU A 202 2.62 -13.75 8.79
CA LEU A 202 3.58 -13.85 9.90
C LEU A 202 2.88 -13.70 11.26
N LEU A 203 1.95 -12.76 11.39
CA LEU A 203 1.19 -12.52 12.62
C LEU A 203 0.40 -13.77 13.04
N GLN A 204 -0.29 -14.41 12.10
CA GLN A 204 -1.05 -15.64 12.34
C GLN A 204 -0.15 -16.78 12.81
N ARG A 205 1.03 -16.94 12.19
CA ARG A 205 2.02 -17.95 12.62
C ARG A 205 2.51 -17.66 14.03
N CYS A 206 2.84 -16.41 14.35
CA CYS A 206 3.27 -16.01 15.69
C CYS A 206 2.20 -16.33 16.74
N GLN A 207 0.93 -15.99 16.48
CA GLN A 207 -0.17 -16.25 17.39
C GLN A 207 -0.42 -17.75 17.60
N ALA A 208 -0.23 -18.59 16.57
CA ALA A 208 -0.36 -20.04 16.67
C ALA A 208 0.76 -20.70 17.49
N THR A 209 1.97 -20.12 17.47
CA THR A 209 3.15 -20.68 18.17
C THR A 209 3.43 -20.07 19.54
N ALA A 210 2.76 -18.98 19.91
CA ALA A 210 3.04 -18.25 21.13
C ALA A 210 2.69 -19.08 22.39
N PRO A 211 3.65 -19.34 23.30
CA PRO A 211 3.31 -19.86 24.61
C PRO A 211 2.47 -18.81 25.37
N VAL A 212 1.49 -19.27 26.14
CA VAL A 212 0.49 -18.47 26.90
C VAL A 212 1.11 -17.48 27.92
N HIS A 213 2.43 -17.35 27.97
CA HIS A 213 3.15 -16.54 28.95
C HIS A 213 4.26 -15.67 28.33
N SER A 214 3.90 -14.47 27.91
CA SER A 214 4.72 -13.26 28.13
C SER A 214 3.80 -12.04 28.30
N ALA A 215 3.08 -12.00 29.42
CA ALA A 215 2.11 -10.96 29.77
C ALA A 215 2.71 -9.56 30.02
N THR A 216 3.96 -9.31 29.62
CA THR A 216 4.70 -8.09 29.94
C THR A 216 4.98 -7.19 28.75
N ASP A 217 4.76 -7.64 27.51
CA ASP A 217 5.03 -6.82 26.31
C ASP A 217 3.75 -6.42 25.57
N ASP A 218 3.38 -5.15 25.71
CA ASP A 218 2.13 -4.59 25.20
C ASP A 218 2.11 -4.42 23.67
N ILE A 219 3.19 -4.68 22.94
CA ILE A 219 3.27 -4.32 21.50
C ILE A 219 2.41 -5.21 20.60
N LEU A 220 2.35 -6.51 20.87
CA LEU A 220 1.67 -7.46 19.99
C LEU A 220 0.15 -7.22 19.88
N PRO A 221 -0.59 -6.90 20.97
CA PRO A 221 -2.00 -6.50 20.87
C PRO A 221 -2.22 -5.26 20.00
N HIS A 222 -1.35 -4.24 20.12
CA HIS A 222 -1.46 -3.00 19.32
C HIS A 222 -1.14 -3.26 17.84
N LEU A 223 -0.14 -4.10 17.55
CA LEU A 223 0.14 -4.56 16.18
C LEU A 223 -1.05 -5.33 15.62
N THR A 224 -1.62 -6.26 16.39
CA THR A 224 -2.79 -7.06 15.97
C THR A 224 -3.99 -6.18 15.63
N ALA A 225 -4.27 -5.16 16.46
CA ALA A 225 -5.36 -4.21 16.20
C ALA A 225 -5.11 -3.41 14.91
N LEU A 226 -3.88 -2.90 14.70
CA LEU A 226 -3.55 -2.16 13.49
C LEU A 226 -3.59 -3.06 12.24
N PHE A 227 -3.03 -4.26 12.28
CA PHE A 227 -3.10 -5.23 11.20
C PHE A 227 -4.55 -5.57 10.83
N SER A 228 -5.42 -5.76 11.81
CA SER A 228 -6.84 -6.04 11.57
C SER A 228 -7.54 -4.85 10.89
N SER A 229 -7.20 -3.62 11.29
CA SER A 229 -7.73 -2.41 10.65
C SER A 229 -7.21 -2.24 9.21
N LEU A 230 -5.93 -2.52 8.96
CA LEU A 230 -5.34 -2.45 7.62
C LEU A 230 -5.85 -3.56 6.70
N ASP A 231 -6.11 -4.76 7.22
CA ASP A 231 -6.73 -5.86 6.46
C ASP A 231 -8.13 -5.49 5.96
N VAL A 232 -8.92 -4.80 6.79
CA VAL A 232 -10.21 -4.19 6.39
C VAL A 232 -9.99 -3.10 5.34
N GLN A 233 -9.04 -2.19 5.53
CA GLN A 233 -8.77 -1.11 4.57
C GLN A 233 -8.38 -1.65 3.19
N ALA A 234 -7.47 -2.63 3.14
CA ALA A 234 -7.02 -3.25 1.90
C ALA A 234 -8.15 -4.01 1.18
N SER A 235 -8.98 -4.73 1.92
CA SER A 235 -10.15 -5.44 1.37
C SER A 235 -11.28 -4.50 0.94
N THR A 236 -11.32 -3.29 1.50
CA THR A 236 -12.25 -2.23 1.08
C THR A 236 -11.75 -1.53 -0.18
N TYR A 237 -10.42 -1.50 -0.39
CA TYR A 237 -9.78 -0.87 -1.54
C TYR A 237 -9.78 -1.77 -2.79
N ASN A 238 -9.60 -3.08 -2.59
CA ASN A 238 -9.65 -4.08 -3.64
C ASN A 238 -10.87 -5.01 -3.39
N ASP A 239 -11.94 -4.80 -4.16
CA ASP A 239 -13.22 -5.53 -4.03
C ASP A 239 -13.09 -7.05 -4.22
N GLY A 240 -12.01 -7.53 -4.86
CA GLY A 240 -11.72 -8.95 -5.03
C GLY A 240 -10.91 -9.56 -3.88
N ARG A 241 -10.36 -8.75 -2.97
CA ARG A 241 -9.49 -9.24 -1.89
C ARG A 241 -10.32 -9.71 -0.70
N LEU A 242 -10.28 -11.02 -0.43
CA LEU A 242 -10.78 -11.57 0.82
C LEU A 242 -9.88 -11.13 1.99
N PRO A 243 -10.44 -10.64 3.11
CA PRO A 243 -9.64 -10.37 4.31
C PRO A 243 -8.83 -11.61 4.71
N VAL A 244 -7.56 -11.44 5.09
CA VAL A 244 -6.68 -12.56 5.48
C VAL A 244 -7.04 -13.08 6.87
N LEU A 245 -7.39 -12.18 7.79
CA LEU A 245 -7.78 -12.55 9.15
C LEU A 245 -9.25 -12.98 9.19
N LYS A 246 -9.55 -14.05 9.94
CA LYS A 246 -10.92 -14.46 10.26
C LYS A 246 -11.18 -14.14 11.73
N LEU A 247 -11.91 -13.05 11.98
CA LEU A 247 -12.04 -12.48 13.33
C LEU A 247 -13.25 -13.01 14.11
N LEU A 248 -14.17 -13.71 13.46
CA LEU A 248 -15.36 -14.29 14.05
C LEU A 248 -15.37 -15.83 13.93
N SER A 249 -15.93 -16.45 14.96
CA SER A 249 -16.24 -17.88 15.01
C SER A 249 -17.51 -18.22 14.22
N PRO A 250 -17.70 -19.50 13.81
CA PRO A 250 -18.92 -19.92 13.14
C PRO A 250 -20.23 -19.64 13.91
N ALA A 251 -20.18 -19.68 15.24
CA ALA A 251 -21.35 -19.41 16.10
C ALA A 251 -21.73 -17.91 16.13
N GLU A 252 -20.74 -17.03 16.04
CA GLU A 252 -20.96 -15.59 15.88
C GLU A 252 -21.54 -15.29 14.49
N THR A 253 -20.98 -15.89 13.43
CA THR A 253 -21.46 -15.66 12.05
C THR A 253 -22.84 -16.25 11.78
N SER A 254 -23.26 -17.27 12.55
CA SER A 254 -24.60 -17.86 12.44
C SER A 254 -25.66 -17.15 13.29
N GLY A 255 -25.32 -16.05 13.96
CA GLY A 255 -26.25 -15.30 14.83
C GLY A 255 -26.63 -15.99 16.14
N LEU A 256 -26.02 -17.13 16.49
CA LEU A 256 -26.27 -17.82 17.77
C LEU A 256 -25.68 -17.07 18.95
N VAL A 257 -24.59 -16.33 18.72
CA VAL A 257 -23.92 -15.49 19.71
C VAL A 257 -23.90 -14.05 19.20
N PRO A 258 -24.40 -13.07 19.97
CA PRO A 258 -24.36 -11.67 19.55
C PRO A 258 -22.91 -11.17 19.52
N VAL A 259 -22.53 -10.58 18.39
CA VAL A 259 -21.20 -9.95 18.22
C VAL A 259 -21.15 -8.59 18.93
N VAL A 260 -22.28 -7.87 18.92
CA VAL A 260 -22.41 -6.53 19.46
C VAL A 260 -23.05 -6.57 20.86
N PRO A 261 -22.36 -6.05 21.90
CA PRO A 261 -22.93 -5.94 23.24
C PRO A 261 -24.00 -4.84 23.30
N ASP A 262 -24.82 -4.83 24.34
CA ASP A 262 -25.87 -3.81 24.51
C ASP A 262 -25.30 -2.41 24.77
N HIS A 263 -24.12 -2.35 25.39
CA HIS A 263 -23.37 -1.12 25.63
C HIS A 263 -21.87 -1.39 25.56
N PHE A 264 -21.10 -0.37 25.15
CA PHE A 264 -19.64 -0.44 25.15
C PHE A 264 -19.08 0.12 26.47
N GLY A 265 -18.39 -0.73 27.24
CA GLY A 265 -17.68 -0.29 28.45
C GLY A 265 -16.37 0.44 28.16
N THR A 266 -15.75 0.20 26.99
CA THR A 266 -14.48 0.81 26.58
C THR A 266 -14.49 1.16 25.10
N LEU A 267 -13.72 2.20 24.74
CA LEU A 267 -13.53 2.61 23.35
C LEU A 267 -12.86 1.50 22.53
N VAL A 268 -11.84 0.84 23.09
CA VAL A 268 -11.13 -0.28 22.45
C VAL A 268 -12.09 -1.44 22.14
N GLY A 269 -13.06 -1.69 23.02
CA GLY A 269 -14.12 -2.67 22.76
C GLY A 269 -14.97 -2.29 21.54
N ALA A 270 -15.40 -1.02 21.45
CA ALA A 270 -16.15 -0.53 20.31
C ALA A 270 -15.36 -0.61 18.98
N GLU A 271 -14.06 -0.30 19.00
CA GLU A 271 -13.18 -0.41 17.83
C GLU A 271 -13.03 -1.87 17.37
N THR A 272 -12.74 -2.75 18.32
CA THR A 272 -12.54 -4.19 18.04
C THR A 272 -13.81 -4.83 17.49
N THR A 273 -14.97 -4.50 18.06
CA THR A 273 -16.26 -4.99 17.57
C THR A 273 -16.56 -4.48 16.16
N LEU A 274 -16.27 -3.21 15.84
CA LEU A 274 -16.50 -2.70 14.49
C LEU A 274 -15.61 -3.41 13.45
N ILE A 275 -14.32 -3.57 13.76
CA ILE A 275 -13.39 -4.26 12.86
C ILE A 275 -13.86 -5.70 12.61
N LYS A 276 -14.38 -6.40 13.63
CA LYS A 276 -14.99 -7.73 13.46
C LYS A 276 -16.18 -7.70 12.50
N LEU A 277 -17.10 -6.74 12.65
CA LEU A 277 -18.26 -6.61 11.76
C LEU A 277 -17.85 -6.27 10.32
N GLN A 278 -16.89 -5.35 10.13
CA GLN A 278 -16.36 -4.99 8.82
C GLN A 278 -15.68 -6.19 8.14
N ASN A 279 -14.84 -6.92 8.87
CA ASN A 279 -14.19 -8.15 8.39
C ASN A 279 -15.23 -9.21 7.98
N TRP A 280 -16.24 -9.44 8.81
CA TRP A 280 -17.33 -10.38 8.51
C TRP A 280 -18.10 -9.97 7.27
N MET A 281 -18.50 -8.70 7.18
CA MET A 281 -19.24 -8.18 6.03
C MET A 281 -18.46 -8.31 4.73
N LEU A 282 -17.18 -7.91 4.72
CA LEU A 282 -16.34 -7.99 3.52
C LEU A 282 -16.14 -9.45 3.07
N ARG A 283 -15.93 -10.38 4.02
CA ARG A 283 -15.88 -11.81 3.70
C ARG A 283 -17.18 -12.31 3.08
N HIS A 284 -18.31 -11.94 3.69
CA HIS A 284 -19.63 -12.31 3.18
C HIS A 284 -19.84 -11.77 1.76
N LEU A 285 -19.57 -10.48 1.51
CA LEU A 285 -19.72 -9.86 0.19
C LEU A 285 -18.85 -10.52 -0.88
N VAL A 286 -17.56 -10.74 -0.61
CA VAL A 286 -16.64 -11.40 -1.56
C VAL A 286 -17.10 -12.84 -1.84
N SER A 287 -17.50 -13.59 -0.82
CA SER A 287 -17.97 -14.97 -0.99
C SER A 287 -19.33 -15.09 -1.69
N SER A 288 -20.13 -14.03 -1.68
CA SER A 288 -21.46 -13.98 -2.29
C SER A 288 -21.51 -13.18 -3.60
N LEU A 289 -20.35 -12.81 -4.17
CA LEU A 289 -20.27 -12.01 -5.41
C LEU A 289 -21.06 -12.61 -6.57
N GLN A 290 -21.12 -13.94 -6.68
CA GLN A 290 -21.88 -14.64 -7.72
C GLN A 290 -23.39 -14.36 -7.67
N TYR A 291 -23.90 -13.83 -6.56
CA TYR A 291 -25.31 -13.49 -6.36
C TYR A 291 -25.60 -11.97 -6.39
N LYS A 292 -24.61 -11.12 -6.70
CA LYS A 292 -24.68 -9.65 -6.57
C LYS A 292 -25.82 -9.00 -7.38
N HIS A 293 -26.36 -9.67 -8.39
CA HIS A 293 -27.47 -9.21 -9.22
C HIS A 293 -28.56 -10.26 -9.45
N GLU A 294 -28.55 -11.34 -8.67
CA GLU A 294 -29.55 -12.38 -8.77
C GLU A 294 -30.86 -11.96 -8.10
N ALA A 295 -31.99 -12.44 -8.63
CA ALA A 295 -33.28 -12.26 -7.99
C ALA A 295 -33.26 -12.91 -6.59
N MET A 296 -33.96 -12.31 -5.61
CA MET A 296 -33.97 -12.81 -4.23
C MET A 296 -34.32 -14.30 -4.11
N GLU A 297 -35.18 -14.80 -5.01
CA GLU A 297 -35.60 -16.20 -5.10
C GLU A 297 -34.45 -17.16 -5.45
N ASN A 298 -33.42 -16.66 -6.15
CA ASN A 298 -32.25 -17.43 -6.56
C ASN A 298 -31.11 -17.38 -5.53
N ILE A 299 -31.25 -16.58 -4.48
CA ILE A 299 -30.22 -16.44 -3.45
C ILE A 299 -30.44 -17.51 -2.37
N PRO A 300 -29.43 -18.32 -2.02
CA PRO A 300 -29.51 -19.28 -0.93
C PRO A 300 -29.97 -18.66 0.39
N VAL A 301 -30.85 -19.36 1.11
CA VAL A 301 -31.49 -18.87 2.35
C VAL A 301 -30.47 -18.58 3.45
N ASP A 302 -29.39 -19.36 3.52
CA ASP A 302 -28.28 -19.17 4.45
C ASP A 302 -27.53 -17.85 4.19
N ILE A 303 -27.31 -17.48 2.92
CA ILE A 303 -26.70 -16.21 2.54
C ILE A 303 -27.61 -15.04 2.93
N LEU A 304 -28.91 -15.15 2.64
CA LEU A 304 -29.88 -14.12 3.04
C LEU A 304 -29.96 -13.98 4.57
N HIS A 305 -29.94 -15.09 5.30
CA HIS A 305 -29.98 -15.11 6.76
C HIS A 305 -28.73 -14.48 7.39
N GLU A 306 -27.54 -14.84 6.89
CA GLU A 306 -26.27 -14.24 7.34
C GLU A 306 -26.28 -12.73 7.08
N ARG A 307 -26.78 -12.30 5.91
CA ARG A 307 -26.85 -10.89 5.54
C ARG A 307 -27.81 -10.09 6.40
N HIS A 308 -28.98 -10.65 6.74
CA HIS A 308 -29.92 -10.04 7.69
C HIS A 308 -29.29 -9.92 9.08
N THR A 309 -28.62 -10.98 9.54
CA THR A 309 -27.94 -10.98 10.84
C THR A 309 -26.85 -9.91 10.89
N LEU A 310 -26.03 -9.78 9.84
CA LEU A 310 -25.05 -8.71 9.69
C LEU A 310 -25.71 -7.32 9.79
N HIS A 311 -26.82 -7.11 9.08
CA HIS A 311 -27.55 -5.84 9.09
C HIS A 311 -28.02 -5.49 10.51
N ASP A 312 -28.63 -6.45 11.22
CA ASP A 312 -29.10 -6.28 12.60
C ASP A 312 -27.94 -5.96 13.55
N GLN A 313 -26.79 -6.63 13.41
CA GLN A 313 -25.62 -6.35 14.22
C GLN A 313 -25.06 -4.93 13.96
N PHE A 314 -25.01 -4.47 12.71
CA PHE A 314 -24.61 -3.08 12.42
C PHE A 314 -25.60 -2.06 12.98
N THR A 315 -26.90 -2.32 12.90
CA THR A 315 -27.93 -1.44 13.50
C THR A 315 -27.76 -1.37 15.01
N LYS A 316 -27.61 -2.52 15.68
CA LYS A 316 -27.31 -2.59 17.12
C LYS A 316 -26.02 -1.84 17.47
N TYR A 317 -24.98 -1.94 16.64
CA TYR A 317 -23.71 -1.21 16.85
C TYR A 317 -23.92 0.31 16.80
N ILE A 318 -24.64 0.79 15.79
CA ILE A 318 -24.92 2.22 15.59
C ILE A 318 -25.72 2.80 16.77
N GLU A 319 -26.66 2.03 17.33
CA GLU A 319 -27.41 2.41 18.52
C GLU A 319 -26.51 2.46 19.77
N ALA A 320 -25.77 1.39 20.05
CA ALA A 320 -24.87 1.29 21.21
C ALA A 320 -23.81 2.40 21.21
N ILE A 321 -23.25 2.74 20.04
CA ILE A 321 -22.25 3.81 19.93
C ILE A 321 -22.88 5.20 20.02
N SER A 322 -24.11 5.39 19.53
CA SER A 322 -24.82 6.66 19.66
C SER A 322 -25.06 7.03 21.12
N THR A 323 -25.44 6.05 21.95
CA THR A 323 -25.53 6.21 23.40
C THR A 323 -24.18 6.61 23.99
N SER A 324 -23.09 5.95 23.57
CA SER A 324 -21.73 6.26 24.04
C SER A 324 -21.28 7.68 23.67
N ILE A 325 -21.68 8.19 22.50
CA ILE A 325 -21.39 9.56 22.06
C ILE A 325 -22.08 10.59 22.97
N THR A 326 -23.33 10.37 23.36
CA THR A 326 -24.07 11.30 24.23
C THR A 326 -23.43 11.43 25.62
N CYS A 327 -22.75 10.39 26.09
CA CYS A 327 -22.05 10.39 27.37
C CYS A 327 -20.61 10.93 27.28
N ALA A 328 -20.07 11.14 26.08
CA ALA A 328 -18.68 11.52 25.88
C ALA A 328 -18.46 13.02 26.16
N THR A 329 -17.63 13.33 27.15
CA THR A 329 -17.32 14.71 27.57
C THR A 329 -16.05 15.27 26.92
N HIS A 330 -15.16 14.41 26.41
CA HIS A 330 -13.87 14.80 25.85
C HIS A 330 -13.91 14.84 24.32
N SER A 331 -13.57 15.98 23.71
CA SER A 331 -13.67 16.23 22.26
C SER A 331 -13.00 15.16 21.38
N ARG A 332 -11.79 14.71 21.72
CA ARG A 332 -11.09 13.64 20.97
C ARG A 332 -11.82 12.29 21.02
N ILE A 333 -12.39 11.93 22.17
CA ILE A 333 -13.14 10.67 22.33
C ILE A 333 -14.43 10.76 21.51
N SER A 334 -15.13 11.90 21.59
CA SER A 334 -16.32 12.15 20.78
C SER A 334 -16.03 12.07 19.28
N ALA A 335 -14.93 12.66 18.81
CA ALA A 335 -14.51 12.57 17.41
C ALA A 335 -14.20 11.13 16.98
N ARG A 336 -13.54 10.34 17.83
CA ARG A 336 -13.27 8.93 17.56
C ARG A 336 -14.56 8.09 17.50
N LEU A 337 -15.49 8.31 18.42
CA LEU A 337 -16.79 7.64 18.40
C LEU A 337 -17.64 8.03 17.18
N LEU A 338 -17.59 9.30 16.75
CA LEU A 338 -18.23 9.75 15.51
C LEU A 338 -17.64 9.06 14.27
N LEU A 339 -16.31 8.91 14.22
CA LEU A 339 -15.64 8.17 13.15
C LEU A 339 -16.12 6.70 13.09
N LEU A 340 -16.21 6.03 14.23
CA LEU A 340 -16.69 4.65 14.31
C LEU A 340 -18.16 4.52 13.88
N ARG A 341 -19.02 5.46 14.31
CA ARG A 341 -20.43 5.50 13.87
C ARG A 341 -20.56 5.71 12.37
N LEU A 342 -19.77 6.64 11.81
CA LEU A 342 -19.73 6.91 10.37
C LEU A 342 -19.33 5.65 9.58
N GLN A 343 -18.26 4.99 9.99
CA GLN A 343 -17.82 3.73 9.38
C GLN A 343 -18.90 2.65 9.46
N ALA A 344 -19.54 2.46 10.63
CA ALA A 344 -20.61 1.49 10.78
C ALA A 344 -21.81 1.77 9.85
N ARG A 345 -22.22 3.04 9.72
CA ARG A 345 -23.29 3.45 8.80
C ARG A 345 -22.95 3.19 7.34
N MET A 346 -21.71 3.49 6.94
CA MET A 346 -21.24 3.26 5.58
C MET A 346 -21.31 1.76 5.22
N PHE A 347 -20.74 0.90 6.06
CA PHE A 347 -20.77 -0.55 5.87
C PHE A 347 -22.21 -1.10 5.87
N ARG A 348 -23.06 -0.68 6.82
CA ARG A 348 -24.48 -1.06 6.85
C ARG A 348 -25.22 -0.68 5.58
N THR A 349 -24.96 0.51 5.05
CA THR A 349 -25.63 1.00 3.83
C THR A 349 -25.23 0.15 2.63
N ILE A 350 -23.92 -0.11 2.45
CA ILE A 350 -23.40 -0.98 1.38
C ILE A 350 -24.02 -2.40 1.48
N LEU A 351 -24.22 -2.90 2.69
CA LEU A 351 -24.85 -4.19 2.92
C LEU A 351 -26.34 -4.21 2.55
N ALA A 352 -27.08 -3.14 2.84
CA ALA A 352 -28.52 -3.08 2.62
C ALA A 352 -28.92 -2.98 1.13
N GLU A 353 -28.04 -2.45 0.28
CA GLU A 353 -28.35 -2.12 -1.12
C GLU A 353 -28.77 -3.30 -2.01
N ASN A 354 -28.39 -4.53 -1.67
CA ASN A 354 -28.75 -5.72 -2.44
C ASN A 354 -29.91 -6.51 -1.81
N ILE A 355 -30.64 -5.94 -0.84
CA ILE A 355 -31.82 -6.57 -0.23
C ILE A 355 -33.00 -5.57 -0.26
N PRO A 356 -33.95 -5.75 -1.20
CA PRO A 356 -35.12 -4.87 -1.35
C PRO A 356 -35.94 -4.63 -0.07
N HIS A 357 -36.04 -5.62 0.82
CA HIS A 357 -36.81 -5.49 2.07
C HIS A 357 -36.12 -4.65 3.14
N LEU A 358 -34.78 -4.54 3.14
CA LEU A 358 -34.03 -3.76 4.13
C LEU A 358 -33.79 -2.31 3.70
N SER A 359 -33.96 -1.99 2.42
CA SER A 359 -33.78 -0.63 1.89
C SER A 359 -34.94 0.33 2.17
N MET A 360 -36.08 -0.16 2.67
CA MET A 360 -37.33 0.62 2.76
C MET A 360 -37.51 1.46 4.04
N GLU A 361 -36.71 1.22 5.10
CA GLU A 361 -37.04 1.75 6.44
C GLU A 361 -36.37 3.09 6.82
N GLU A 362 -35.30 3.53 6.15
CA GLU A 362 -34.59 4.77 6.50
C GLU A 362 -34.64 5.84 5.39
N SER A 363 -35.20 7.01 5.71
CA SER A 363 -35.12 8.20 4.86
C SER A 363 -33.67 8.74 4.80
N ASN A 364 -32.99 8.50 3.67
CA ASN A 364 -31.68 9.05 3.25
C ASN A 364 -30.46 8.74 4.17
N PRO A 365 -30.03 7.47 4.32
CA PRO A 365 -28.87 7.07 5.14
C PRO A 365 -27.53 7.68 4.68
N LEU A 366 -27.33 7.82 3.36
CA LEU A 366 -26.11 8.43 2.79
C LEU A 366 -25.97 9.92 3.19
N GLN A 367 -27.09 10.66 3.23
CA GLN A 367 -27.08 12.07 3.61
C GLN A 367 -26.76 12.25 5.10
N GLN A 368 -27.20 11.33 5.96
CA GLN A 368 -26.81 11.33 7.38
C GLN A 368 -25.32 11.07 7.55
N SER A 369 -24.74 10.17 6.75
CA SER A 369 -23.30 9.89 6.75
C SER A 369 -22.48 11.13 6.34
N LEU A 370 -22.94 11.88 5.33
CA LEU A 370 -22.30 13.15 4.94
C LEU A 370 -22.39 14.22 6.04
N ARG A 371 -23.48 14.26 6.81
CA ARG A 371 -23.61 15.17 7.97
C ARG A 371 -22.66 14.79 9.09
N ASP A 372 -22.52 13.51 9.41
CA ASP A 372 -21.55 13.03 10.40
C ASP A 372 -20.13 13.36 9.98
N LEU A 373 -19.79 13.18 8.70
CA LEU A 373 -18.48 13.51 8.15
C LEU A 373 -18.20 15.01 8.21
N SER A 374 -19.15 15.85 7.79
CA SER A 374 -19.05 17.30 7.91
C SER A 374 -18.89 17.75 9.37
N THR A 375 -19.63 17.14 10.29
CA THR A 375 -19.50 17.39 11.74
C THR A 375 -18.10 17.00 12.23
N LEU A 376 -17.58 15.85 11.83
CA LEU A 376 -16.24 15.40 12.20
C LEU A 376 -15.17 16.37 11.69
N LEU A 377 -15.25 16.80 10.43
CA LEU A 377 -14.30 17.73 9.84
C LEU A 377 -14.36 19.12 10.47
N THR A 378 -15.54 19.58 10.91
CA THR A 378 -15.73 20.93 11.49
C THR A 378 -15.43 20.98 12.99
N SER A 379 -15.78 19.93 13.75
CA SER A 379 -15.67 19.89 15.22
C SER A 379 -14.33 19.35 15.74
N SER A 380 -13.59 18.59 14.92
CA SER A 380 -12.34 17.99 15.38
C SER A 380 -11.24 19.05 15.47
N PRO A 381 -10.54 19.19 16.62
CA PRO A 381 -9.35 20.04 16.68
C PRO A 381 -8.33 19.51 15.68
N SER A 382 -7.56 20.40 15.03
CA SER A 382 -6.48 20.00 14.12
C SER A 382 -5.60 18.96 14.82
N LEU A 383 -5.65 17.72 14.31
CA LEU A 383 -4.96 16.57 14.92
C LEU A 383 -3.45 16.60 14.65
N GLN A 384 -3.02 17.40 13.69
CA GLN A 384 -1.62 17.67 13.39
C GLN A 384 -1.19 18.94 14.12
N PRO A 385 -0.05 18.91 14.85
CA PRO A 385 0.51 20.13 15.40
C PRO A 385 0.85 21.06 14.24
N VAL A 386 0.21 22.24 14.23
CA VAL A 386 0.59 23.32 13.31
C VAL A 386 1.98 23.77 13.73
N VAL A 387 2.98 23.46 12.93
CA VAL A 387 4.30 24.10 13.07
C VAL A 387 4.09 25.53 12.61
N ASP A 388 4.10 26.49 13.54
CA ASP A 388 3.86 27.90 13.27
C ASP A 388 4.80 28.41 12.15
N GLY A 389 4.20 28.80 11.02
CA GLY A 389 4.89 29.21 9.78
C GLY A 389 4.68 28.27 8.59
N ALA A 390 4.14 27.07 8.79
CA ALA A 390 3.66 26.21 7.71
C ALA A 390 2.23 26.62 7.31
N ILE A 391 2.01 26.81 6.00
CA ILE A 391 0.69 26.96 5.39
C ILE A 391 -0.16 25.76 5.86
N PRO A 392 -1.46 25.90 6.21
CA PRO A 392 -2.31 24.75 6.50
C PRO A 392 -2.17 23.71 5.37
N ASP A 393 -1.52 22.58 5.68
CA ASP A 393 -1.00 21.66 4.69
C ASP A 393 -2.15 21.02 3.92
N LYS A 394 -2.32 21.42 2.65
CA LYS A 394 -3.27 20.84 1.69
C LYS A 394 -3.03 19.33 1.43
N ARG A 395 -1.99 18.73 2.03
CA ARG A 395 -1.50 17.37 1.78
C ARG A 395 -1.28 16.53 3.03
N SER A 396 -2.15 16.64 4.03
CA SER A 396 -2.07 15.76 5.20
C SER A 396 -2.27 14.28 4.83
N PHE A 397 -1.59 13.39 5.57
CA PHE A 397 -1.66 11.94 5.44
C PHE A 397 -2.22 11.32 6.72
N THR A 398 -3.09 10.33 6.58
CA THR A 398 -3.52 9.42 7.64
C THR A 398 -3.34 7.98 7.21
N LEU A 399 -3.17 7.06 8.16
CA LEU A 399 -2.93 5.66 7.82
C LEU A 399 -4.23 4.87 7.58
N SER A 400 -5.24 5.02 8.46
CA SER A 400 -6.45 4.19 8.40
C SER A 400 -7.70 4.81 9.04
N THR A 401 -8.24 5.87 8.44
CA THR A 401 -9.50 6.51 8.90
C THR A 401 -10.75 6.07 8.14
N HIS A 402 -10.60 5.53 6.93
CA HIS A 402 -11.67 5.18 6.00
C HIS A 402 -12.55 6.38 5.56
N LEU A 403 -12.09 7.62 5.74
CA LEU A 403 -12.89 8.80 5.40
C LEU A 403 -13.00 8.99 3.89
N ILE A 404 -11.89 8.84 3.17
CA ILE A 404 -11.86 8.95 1.71
C ILE A 404 -12.63 7.78 1.08
N ALA A 405 -12.45 6.57 1.60
CA ALA A 405 -13.21 5.38 1.20
C ALA A 405 -14.73 5.61 1.37
N ALA A 406 -15.16 6.17 2.51
CA ALA A 406 -16.57 6.46 2.75
C ALA A 406 -17.15 7.42 1.71
N LEU A 407 -16.42 8.49 1.36
CA LEU A 407 -16.84 9.43 0.32
C LEU A 407 -16.90 8.78 -1.06
N TYR A 408 -15.93 7.92 -1.40
CA TYR A 408 -15.94 7.13 -2.63
C TYR A 408 -17.21 6.26 -2.71
N PHE A 409 -17.52 5.47 -1.68
CA PHE A 409 -18.72 4.63 -1.69
C PHE A 409 -19.99 5.47 -1.74
N ILE A 410 -20.09 6.57 -0.99
CA ILE A 410 -21.27 7.45 -1.07
C ILE A 410 -21.48 7.96 -2.51
N CYS A 411 -20.42 8.34 -3.22
CA CYS A 411 -20.50 8.71 -4.63
C CYS A 411 -20.99 7.54 -5.49
N MET A 412 -20.34 6.38 -5.40
CA MET A 412 -20.66 5.20 -6.22
C MET A 412 -22.09 4.69 -5.99
N LYS A 413 -22.55 4.79 -4.75
CA LYS A 413 -23.81 4.22 -4.31
C LYS A 413 -25.01 5.15 -4.43
N SER A 414 -24.82 6.46 -4.55
CA SER A 414 -25.90 7.44 -4.61
C SER A 414 -26.56 7.51 -5.99
N THR A 415 -27.89 7.52 -6.02
CA THR A 415 -28.69 7.89 -7.19
C THR A 415 -28.99 9.39 -7.27
N ASN A 416 -28.77 10.13 -6.18
CA ASN A 416 -29.07 11.56 -6.09
C ASN A 416 -27.83 12.42 -6.45
N PRO A 417 -27.86 13.22 -7.53
CA PRO A 417 -26.73 14.06 -7.94
C PRO A 417 -26.26 15.04 -6.86
N SER A 418 -27.19 15.61 -6.08
CA SER A 418 -26.85 16.56 -5.01
C SER A 418 -26.04 15.93 -3.88
N THR A 419 -26.26 14.63 -3.62
CA THR A 419 -25.50 13.86 -2.61
C THR A 419 -24.08 13.59 -3.11
N VAL A 420 -23.93 13.29 -4.41
CA VAL A 420 -22.62 13.13 -5.05
C VAL A 420 -21.85 14.45 -5.07
N ASP A 421 -22.49 15.57 -5.42
CA ASP A 421 -21.86 16.89 -5.43
C ASP A 421 -21.39 17.31 -4.04
N LEU A 422 -22.18 17.04 -3.00
CA LEU A 422 -21.78 17.28 -1.61
C LEU A 422 -20.58 16.40 -1.22
N ALA A 423 -20.58 15.11 -1.56
CA ALA A 423 -19.46 14.21 -1.30
C ALA A 423 -18.16 14.68 -2.01
N LEU A 424 -18.26 15.09 -3.27
CA LEU A 424 -17.16 15.69 -4.02
C LEU A 424 -16.66 16.99 -3.39
N SER A 425 -17.55 17.83 -2.86
CA SER A 425 -17.16 19.04 -2.13
C SER A 425 -16.37 18.71 -0.85
N LEU A 426 -16.73 17.62 -0.16
CA LEU A 426 -16.06 17.17 1.06
C LEU A 426 -14.68 16.55 0.75
N LEU A 427 -14.49 15.91 -0.41
CA LEU A 427 -13.17 15.46 -0.89
C LEU A 427 -12.16 16.61 -1.03
N ARG A 428 -12.65 17.82 -1.32
CA ARG A 428 -11.84 19.04 -1.45
C ARG A 428 -11.72 19.83 -0.14
N HIS A 429 -12.30 19.34 0.96
CA HIS A 429 -12.32 20.06 2.22
C HIS A 429 -10.91 20.15 2.83
N GLU A 430 -10.49 21.33 3.27
CA GLU A 430 -9.12 21.59 3.74
C GLU A 430 -8.66 20.71 4.91
N ARG A 431 -9.62 20.23 5.71
CA ARG A 431 -9.35 19.35 6.86
C ARG A 431 -9.47 17.85 6.57
N LEU A 432 -9.91 17.48 5.36
CA LEU A 432 -9.85 16.09 4.94
C LEU A 432 -8.38 15.76 4.59
N PRO A 433 -7.84 14.61 5.03
CA PRO A 433 -6.54 14.20 4.55
C PRO A 433 -6.54 14.05 3.03
N SER A 434 -5.48 14.56 2.40
CA SER A 434 -5.26 14.31 0.96
C SER A 434 -5.14 12.82 0.66
N ARG A 435 -4.61 12.07 1.63
CA ARG A 435 -4.38 10.64 1.52
C ARG A 435 -4.65 9.93 2.82
N ASP A 436 -5.40 8.84 2.74
CA ASP A 436 -5.81 7.97 3.84
C ASP A 436 -5.44 6.53 3.53
N GLY A 437 -4.20 6.16 3.86
CA GLY A 437 -3.58 4.90 3.49
C GLY A 437 -3.53 4.74 1.97
N LEU A 438 -4.22 3.71 1.47
CA LEU A 438 -4.30 3.41 0.04
C LEU A 438 -5.16 4.42 -0.75
N TRP A 439 -6.06 5.14 -0.08
CA TRP A 439 -7.02 6.04 -0.70
C TRP A 439 -6.45 7.45 -0.86
N ASP A 440 -6.54 8.01 -2.06
CA ASP A 440 -6.14 9.38 -2.36
C ASP A 440 -7.36 10.20 -2.81
N ALA A 441 -7.59 11.36 -2.17
CA ALA A 441 -8.79 12.15 -2.36
C ALA A 441 -8.89 12.71 -3.78
N GLY A 442 -7.76 13.14 -4.36
CA GLY A 442 -7.71 13.68 -5.72
C GLY A 442 -7.95 12.60 -6.78
N THR A 443 -7.40 11.40 -6.56
CA THR A 443 -7.61 10.23 -7.41
C THR A 443 -9.07 9.78 -7.38
N VAL A 444 -9.66 9.70 -6.19
CA VAL A 444 -11.09 9.39 -6.02
C VAL A 444 -11.97 10.43 -6.71
N GLU A 445 -11.67 11.71 -6.54
CA GLU A 445 -12.40 12.79 -7.21
C GLU A 445 -12.32 12.64 -8.74
N ALA A 446 -11.14 12.41 -9.29
CA ALA A 446 -10.92 12.24 -10.73
C ALA A 446 -11.67 11.02 -11.28
N VAL A 447 -11.65 9.89 -10.58
CA VAL A 447 -12.40 8.68 -10.97
C VAL A 447 -13.91 8.93 -10.96
N VAL A 448 -14.45 9.53 -9.89
CA VAL A 448 -15.89 9.83 -9.81
C VAL A 448 -16.31 10.79 -10.92
N GLN A 449 -15.49 11.80 -11.23
CA GLN A 449 -15.77 12.73 -12.33
C GLN A 449 -15.67 12.07 -13.71
N GLY A 450 -14.66 11.24 -13.95
CA GLY A 450 -14.50 10.50 -15.21
C GLY A 450 -15.69 9.57 -15.47
N ILE A 451 -16.11 8.80 -14.46
CA ILE A 451 -17.30 7.95 -14.57
C ILE A 451 -18.56 8.79 -14.85
N ARG A 452 -18.75 9.93 -14.17
CA ARG A 452 -19.88 10.84 -14.44
C ARG A 452 -19.90 11.33 -15.89
N GLN A 453 -18.75 11.71 -16.43
CA GLN A 453 -18.63 12.18 -17.80
C GLN A 453 -18.93 11.07 -18.81
N ALA A 454 -18.35 9.88 -18.63
CA ALA A 454 -18.63 8.70 -19.46
C ALA A 454 -20.11 8.27 -19.40
N SER A 455 -20.78 8.48 -18.27
CA SER A 455 -22.19 8.15 -18.09
C SER A 455 -23.12 9.10 -18.86
N THR A 456 -22.73 10.37 -19.04
CA THR A 456 -23.54 11.38 -19.74
C THR A 456 -23.51 11.25 -21.27
N THR A 457 -22.48 10.61 -21.82
CA THR A 457 -22.33 10.36 -23.27
C THR A 457 -23.11 9.12 -23.75
N ASN A 458 -23.44 8.19 -22.86
CA ASN A 458 -24.29 7.03 -23.16
C ASN A 458 -25.77 7.32 -22.80
N GLU A 459 -26.56 7.79 -23.77
CA GLU A 459 -27.99 8.13 -23.59
C GLU A 459 -28.87 6.95 -23.09
N ARG A 460 -28.40 5.69 -23.22
CA ARG A 460 -29.13 4.48 -22.77
C ARG A 460 -29.10 4.24 -21.26
N THR A 461 -28.16 4.83 -20.51
CA THR A 461 -27.97 4.60 -19.06
C THR A 461 -28.46 5.74 -18.17
N ALA A 462 -28.99 6.82 -18.76
CA ALA A 462 -29.16 8.12 -18.10
C ALA A 462 -30.41 8.27 -17.19
N ARG A 463 -31.21 7.23 -16.98
CA ARG A 463 -32.36 7.28 -16.05
C ARG A 463 -32.23 6.21 -14.98
N GLU A 464 -32.09 6.68 -13.74
CA GLU A 464 -32.19 5.92 -12.48
C GLU A 464 -31.07 4.93 -12.14
N ASN A 465 -29.95 4.92 -12.88
CA ASN A 465 -28.80 4.04 -12.58
C ASN A 465 -27.75 4.73 -11.71
N ARG A 466 -27.08 3.96 -10.84
CA ARG A 466 -26.05 4.45 -9.92
C ARG A 466 -24.72 4.63 -10.66
N LEU A 467 -23.79 5.39 -10.09
CA LEU A 467 -22.48 5.58 -10.71
C LEU A 467 -21.70 4.27 -10.83
N GLU A 468 -21.86 3.35 -9.88
CA GLU A 468 -21.26 2.02 -10.00
C GLU A 468 -21.80 1.21 -11.19
N ASP A 469 -23.10 1.34 -11.49
CA ASP A 469 -23.74 0.62 -12.60
C ASP A 469 -23.33 1.21 -13.95
N ALA A 470 -23.16 2.52 -14.01
CA ALA A 470 -22.64 3.19 -15.21
C ALA A 470 -21.12 2.98 -15.40
N GLY A 471 -20.40 2.70 -14.31
CA GLY A 471 -18.95 2.51 -14.28
C GLY A 471 -18.48 1.06 -14.35
N VAL A 472 -19.37 0.07 -14.50
CA VAL A 472 -19.04 -1.37 -14.37
C VAL A 472 -17.84 -1.79 -15.21
N GLY A 473 -17.75 -1.35 -16.47
CA GLY A 473 -16.62 -1.70 -17.35
C GLY A 473 -15.27 -1.19 -16.85
N PHE A 474 -15.24 0.00 -16.24
CA PHE A 474 -14.04 0.58 -15.64
C PHE A 474 -13.69 -0.11 -14.30
N LEU A 475 -14.71 -0.42 -13.49
CA LEU A 475 -14.55 -1.05 -12.18
C LEU A 475 -14.05 -2.49 -12.28
N GLN A 476 -14.53 -3.26 -13.26
CA GLN A 476 -14.09 -4.64 -13.49
C GLN A 476 -12.66 -4.74 -14.05
N ALA A 477 -12.16 -3.68 -14.70
CA ALA A 477 -10.80 -3.60 -15.20
C ALA A 477 -9.77 -3.33 -14.09
N ALA A 478 -10.22 -2.97 -12.89
CA ALA A 478 -9.35 -2.78 -11.74
C ALA A 478 -8.96 -4.16 -11.15
N GLY A 479 -7.69 -4.52 -11.30
CA GLY A 479 -7.02 -5.56 -10.54
C GLY A 479 -6.58 -5.04 -9.17
N GLU A 480 -5.34 -5.32 -8.78
CA GLU A 480 -4.83 -5.00 -7.43
C GLU A 480 -4.58 -3.50 -7.19
N GLY A 481 -4.48 -2.69 -8.25
CA GLY A 481 -4.24 -1.25 -8.17
C GLY A 481 -5.49 -0.39 -7.93
N GLY A 482 -6.68 -0.99 -7.86
CA GLY A 482 -7.93 -0.35 -7.43
C GLY A 482 -8.22 0.99 -8.12
N VAL A 483 -8.45 2.04 -7.33
CA VAL A 483 -8.85 3.38 -7.84
C VAL A 483 -7.81 4.00 -8.78
N TYR A 484 -6.53 3.64 -8.66
CA TYR A 484 -5.50 4.13 -9.59
C TYR A 484 -5.59 3.48 -10.96
N GLU A 485 -5.84 2.16 -11.02
CA GLU A 485 -6.03 1.47 -12.29
C GLU A 485 -7.31 1.94 -12.99
N ILE A 486 -8.39 2.20 -12.24
CA ILE A 486 -9.61 2.80 -12.79
C ILE A 486 -9.30 4.14 -13.47
N LEU A 487 -8.50 4.99 -12.82
CA LEU A 487 -8.09 6.27 -13.38
C LEU A 487 -7.26 6.10 -14.66
N ASP A 488 -6.34 5.13 -14.67
CA ASP A 488 -5.51 4.83 -15.84
C ASP A 488 -6.36 4.30 -17.02
N VAL A 489 -7.39 3.48 -16.75
CA VAL A 489 -8.34 3.02 -17.77
C VAL A 489 -9.16 4.19 -18.32
N LEU A 490 -9.69 5.07 -17.45
CA LEU A 490 -10.45 6.26 -17.87
C LEU A 490 -9.62 7.19 -18.76
N ARG A 491 -8.34 7.39 -18.42
CA ARG A 491 -7.41 8.20 -19.23
C ARG A 491 -7.15 7.61 -20.62
N ARG A 492 -7.10 6.28 -20.73
CA ARG A 492 -6.93 5.59 -22.02
C ARG A 492 -8.17 5.75 -22.90
N ASP A 493 -9.36 5.77 -22.31
CA ASP A 493 -10.62 5.94 -23.01
C ASP A 493 -10.78 7.37 -23.59
N GLU A 494 -10.39 8.40 -22.83
CA GLU A 494 -10.36 9.80 -23.31
C GLU A 494 -9.33 10.05 -24.44
N GLY A 495 -8.33 9.17 -24.59
CA GLY A 495 -7.23 9.28 -25.56
C GLY A 495 -7.51 8.71 -26.97
N GLY A 496 -8.59 7.95 -27.17
CA GLY A 496 -9.13 7.51 -28.46
C GLY A 496 -8.25 6.61 -29.35
N CYS A 497 -8.60 5.33 -29.46
CA CYS A 497 -8.74 4.67 -30.76
C CYS A 497 -9.72 3.49 -30.70
N ILE A 498 -10.76 3.57 -31.53
CA ILE A 498 -11.79 2.57 -31.75
C ILE A 498 -11.20 1.42 -32.56
N SER A 499 -11.25 0.19 -32.05
CA SER A 499 -11.43 -0.99 -32.89
C SER A 499 -12.54 -1.83 -32.28
N SER A 500 -13.70 -1.75 -32.91
CA SER A 500 -14.92 -2.52 -32.64
C SER A 500 -14.65 -4.01 -32.42
N VAL A 501 -14.92 -4.51 -31.23
CA VAL A 501 -15.14 -5.95 -31.01
C VAL A 501 -16.58 -6.24 -31.36
N HIS A 502 -16.77 -6.95 -32.46
CA HIS A 502 -18.06 -7.52 -32.84
C HIS A 502 -18.47 -8.55 -31.79
N GLU A 503 -19.64 -8.35 -31.17
CA GLU A 503 -20.37 -9.40 -30.47
C GLU A 503 -20.58 -10.59 -31.42
N SER A 504 -20.16 -11.79 -31.00
CA SER A 504 -20.59 -13.04 -31.61
C SER A 504 -20.94 -14.02 -30.49
N ARG A 505 -22.26 -14.21 -30.33
CA ARG A 505 -22.90 -15.27 -29.57
C ARG A 505 -22.37 -16.65 -30.01
N MET A 506 -21.94 -17.47 -29.06
CA MET A 506 -22.10 -18.94 -29.05
C MET A 506 -22.26 -19.32 -27.57
N GLY A 507 -23.27 -20.06 -27.13
CA GLY A 507 -23.73 -21.34 -27.66
C GLY A 507 -23.26 -22.42 -26.69
N GLU A 508 -24.15 -22.84 -25.79
CA GLU A 508 -23.92 -23.87 -24.77
C GLU A 508 -23.36 -25.16 -25.37
N SER A 509 -22.35 -25.76 -24.72
CA SER A 509 -22.34 -27.20 -24.48
C SER A 509 -21.32 -27.61 -23.41
N SER A 510 -21.80 -28.47 -22.54
CA SER A 510 -21.15 -29.06 -21.36
C SER A 510 -20.19 -30.19 -21.75
N SER A 511 -19.04 -30.31 -21.07
CA SER A 511 -18.60 -31.62 -20.55
C SER A 511 -17.47 -31.51 -19.53
N THR A 512 -17.64 -32.31 -18.48
CA THR A 512 -16.90 -32.42 -17.23
C THR A 512 -15.79 -33.46 -17.34
N ILE A 513 -14.54 -33.18 -16.89
CA ILE A 513 -13.59 -34.24 -16.47
C ILE A 513 -12.75 -33.78 -15.26
N GLN A 514 -12.73 -34.63 -14.21
CA GLN A 514 -12.04 -34.50 -12.93
C GLN A 514 -10.53 -34.88 -12.97
N PRO A 515 -9.73 -34.49 -11.94
CA PRO A 515 -8.28 -34.72 -11.89
C PRO A 515 -7.87 -35.91 -10.97
N PRO A 516 -6.64 -36.46 -11.12
CA PRO A 516 -5.94 -37.13 -10.02
C PRO A 516 -4.54 -36.51 -9.80
N ARG A 517 -4.16 -36.02 -8.61
CA ARG A 517 -3.80 -36.67 -7.31
C ARG A 517 -2.29 -36.55 -7.06
N LYS A 518 -1.98 -35.93 -5.91
CA LYS A 518 -0.67 -35.62 -5.32
C LYS A 518 0.16 -36.87 -4.96
N ALA A 519 1.49 -36.72 -5.01
CA ALA A 519 2.42 -37.50 -4.19
C ALA A 519 3.43 -36.56 -3.51
N THR A 520 3.70 -36.82 -2.24
CA THR A 520 4.43 -35.99 -1.27
C THR A 520 5.68 -36.75 -0.83
N ILE A 521 6.90 -36.16 -0.87
CA ILE A 521 8.05 -36.58 -0.04
C ILE A 521 8.91 -35.35 0.33
N SER A 522 9.32 -35.31 1.60
CA SER A 522 10.01 -34.26 2.36
C SER A 522 11.55 -34.48 2.47
N PRO A 523 12.34 -33.54 3.07
CA PRO A 523 13.67 -33.13 2.57
C PRO A 523 14.88 -33.36 3.54
N SER A 524 16.12 -33.04 3.09
CA SER A 524 17.22 -32.43 3.90
C SER A 524 18.54 -32.14 3.14
N PRO A 525 19.50 -31.33 3.68
CA PRO A 525 20.05 -30.15 2.98
C PRO A 525 21.61 -30.04 2.88
N ALA A 526 22.11 -29.02 2.16
CA ALA A 526 23.45 -28.40 2.32
C ALA A 526 23.49 -27.02 1.61
N THR A 527 23.46 -25.88 2.32
CA THR A 527 24.57 -24.99 2.77
C THR A 527 25.49 -24.39 1.69
N GLY A 528 25.42 -23.07 1.53
CA GLY A 528 26.43 -22.25 0.85
C GLY A 528 25.97 -20.80 0.59
N THR A 529 26.51 -19.84 1.35
CA THR A 529 26.17 -18.40 1.37
C THR A 529 27.05 -17.57 0.43
N PHE A 530 26.47 -16.67 -0.39
CA PHE A 530 27.10 -15.41 -0.84
C PHE A 530 26.05 -14.29 -1.03
N ARG A 531 26.49 -13.03 -0.87
CA ARG A 531 25.70 -11.79 -0.68
C ARG A 531 25.77 -10.90 -1.93
N GLY A 532 24.67 -10.24 -2.30
CA GLY A 532 24.69 -8.94 -3.01
C GLY A 532 23.37 -8.15 -2.95
N GLU A 533 23.39 -6.93 -3.47
CA GLU A 533 22.46 -5.82 -3.22
C GLU A 533 21.39 -5.71 -4.33
N GLY A 534 20.09 -5.73 -3.99
CA GLY A 534 18.96 -5.75 -4.95
C GLY A 534 18.78 -4.45 -5.74
N THR A 535 19.06 -4.48 -7.05
CA THR A 535 18.60 -3.51 -8.06
C THR A 535 17.46 -4.14 -8.86
N SER A 536 16.38 -3.39 -9.14
CA SER A 536 15.25 -3.92 -9.92
C SER A 536 15.61 -4.04 -11.41
N LEU A 537 14.92 -4.94 -12.13
CA LEU A 537 15.01 -5.05 -13.60
C LEU A 537 14.77 -3.70 -14.29
N GLU A 538 13.87 -2.88 -13.74
CA GLU A 538 13.57 -1.52 -14.22
C GLU A 538 14.77 -0.57 -14.13
N THR A 539 15.65 -0.75 -13.15
CA THR A 539 16.91 0.03 -13.03
C THR A 539 18.04 -0.50 -13.91
N LEU A 540 18.08 -1.80 -14.17
CA LEU A 540 19.10 -2.46 -14.99
C LEU A 540 18.82 -2.31 -16.50
N CYS A 541 17.55 -2.34 -16.88
CA CYS A 541 17.10 -2.29 -18.27
C CYS A 541 16.90 -0.86 -18.77
N THR A 542 17.88 0.02 -18.52
CA THR A 542 17.89 1.38 -19.06
C THR A 542 19.04 1.55 -20.04
N PRO A 543 18.87 2.33 -21.12
CA PRO A 543 19.97 2.66 -22.04
C PRO A 543 21.18 3.25 -21.31
N THR A 544 20.93 4.01 -20.23
CA THR A 544 21.94 4.64 -19.40
C THR A 544 22.80 3.62 -18.65
N HIS A 545 22.20 2.56 -18.12
CA HIS A 545 22.92 1.48 -17.46
C HIS A 545 23.70 0.63 -18.48
N ALA A 546 23.08 0.28 -19.60
CA ALA A 546 23.74 -0.44 -20.70
C ALA A 546 24.95 0.34 -21.27
N ALA A 547 24.80 1.65 -21.48
CA ALA A 547 25.89 2.52 -21.93
C ALA A 547 27.07 2.56 -20.94
N SER A 548 26.77 2.52 -19.63
CA SER A 548 27.79 2.56 -18.58
C SER A 548 28.63 1.29 -18.47
N ALA A 549 28.16 0.18 -19.07
CA ALA A 549 28.82 -1.12 -19.05
C ALA A 549 29.63 -1.43 -20.33
N LEU A 550 29.52 -0.61 -21.40
CA LEU A 550 30.22 -0.83 -22.66
C LEU A 550 31.68 -0.33 -22.61
N PRO A 551 32.67 -1.09 -23.11
CA PRO A 551 34.05 -0.61 -23.24
C PRO A 551 34.14 0.58 -24.19
N LEU A 552 34.77 1.67 -23.74
CA LEU A 552 34.91 2.94 -24.45
C LEU A 552 35.54 2.86 -25.86
N GLU A 553 36.19 1.73 -26.20
CA GLU A 553 36.87 1.53 -27.48
C GLU A 553 35.97 0.93 -28.59
N VAL A 554 34.78 0.41 -28.28
CA VAL A 554 33.87 -0.24 -29.26
C VAL A 554 32.72 0.69 -29.72
N ALA A 555 32.63 1.90 -29.17
CA ALA A 555 31.46 2.78 -29.32
C ALA A 555 31.46 3.68 -30.58
N GLN A 556 31.99 3.23 -31.72
CA GLN A 556 31.72 3.88 -33.01
C GLN A 556 30.79 3.00 -33.85
N GLY A 557 29.50 3.35 -33.84
CA GLY A 557 28.47 2.75 -34.69
C GLY A 557 27.33 2.01 -33.99
N LEU A 558 27.35 1.89 -32.66
CA LEU A 558 26.26 1.25 -31.89
C LEU A 558 25.27 2.29 -31.37
N ALA A 559 23.98 2.11 -31.66
CA ALA A 559 22.87 2.87 -31.08
C ALA A 559 22.15 2.00 -30.04
N LEU A 560 22.01 2.50 -28.80
CA LEU A 560 21.27 1.82 -27.74
C LEU A 560 19.79 2.20 -27.84
N ASP A 561 18.93 1.24 -28.14
CA ASP A 561 17.48 1.42 -28.23
C ASP A 561 16.78 0.88 -26.96
N SER A 562 16.09 1.77 -26.25
CA SER A 562 15.27 1.42 -25.08
C SER A 562 14.10 0.48 -25.40
N GLN A 563 13.69 0.37 -26.67
CA GLN A 563 12.61 -0.53 -27.08
C GLN A 563 13.05 -2.00 -27.22
N SER A 564 14.36 -2.28 -27.09
CA SER A 564 14.95 -3.62 -27.28
C SER A 564 15.11 -4.42 -25.97
N VAL A 565 14.56 -3.96 -24.84
CA VAL A 565 14.64 -4.69 -23.57
C VAL A 565 13.67 -5.87 -23.59
N THR A 566 14.20 -7.10 -23.68
CA THR A 566 13.39 -8.33 -23.58
C THR A 566 13.59 -8.96 -22.19
N ALA A 567 12.59 -8.85 -21.32
CA ALA A 567 12.50 -9.64 -20.08
C ALA A 567 12.06 -11.10 -20.34
N ASN A 568 11.68 -11.43 -21.58
CA ASN A 568 11.12 -12.72 -21.97
C ASN A 568 12.11 -13.89 -21.78
N LEU A 569 13.41 -13.65 -21.90
CA LEU A 569 14.43 -14.67 -21.66
C LEU A 569 14.62 -14.97 -20.17
N VAL A 570 14.51 -13.95 -19.31
CA VAL A 570 14.52 -14.11 -17.85
C VAL A 570 13.26 -14.86 -17.40
N TYR A 571 12.10 -14.51 -17.97
CA TYR A 571 10.85 -15.22 -17.72
C TYR A 571 10.87 -16.66 -18.22
N ASN A 572 11.38 -16.93 -19.43
CA ASN A 572 11.53 -18.29 -19.93
C ASN A 572 12.48 -19.11 -19.06
N HIS A 573 13.59 -18.51 -18.60
CA HIS A 573 14.51 -19.16 -17.67
C HIS A 573 13.82 -19.44 -16.32
N SER A 574 13.08 -18.50 -15.76
CA SER A 574 12.34 -18.69 -14.50
C SER A 574 11.26 -19.75 -14.63
N VAL A 575 10.51 -19.78 -15.74
CA VAL A 575 9.52 -20.82 -16.04
C VAL A 575 10.20 -22.18 -16.21
N SER A 576 11.33 -22.25 -16.92
CA SER A 576 12.10 -23.48 -17.07
C SER A 576 12.70 -24.00 -15.75
N GLY A 577 12.97 -23.13 -14.78
CA GLY A 577 13.45 -23.50 -13.45
C GLY A 577 12.37 -23.73 -12.39
N GLN A 578 11.22 -23.05 -12.47
CA GLN A 578 10.14 -23.10 -11.47
C GLN A 578 8.98 -24.03 -11.87
N ILE A 579 8.67 -24.15 -13.17
CA ILE A 579 7.59 -25.01 -13.68
C ILE A 579 8.10 -26.41 -14.00
N SER A 580 9.38 -26.58 -14.34
CA SER A 580 10.02 -27.91 -14.47
C SER A 580 10.37 -28.50 -13.10
N HIS A 581 9.40 -28.66 -12.21
CA HIS A 581 9.55 -29.49 -11.01
C HIS A 581 9.45 -30.99 -11.37
N VAL A 582 10.30 -31.46 -12.29
CA VAL A 582 10.75 -32.85 -12.31
C VAL A 582 12.16 -32.84 -11.71
N PRO A 583 12.32 -33.21 -10.42
CA PRO A 583 13.63 -33.20 -9.77
C PRO A 583 14.61 -34.08 -10.55
N GLY A 584 15.75 -33.53 -10.96
CA GLY A 584 16.85 -34.26 -11.59
C GLY A 584 16.98 -34.15 -13.11
N LEU A 585 16.12 -33.37 -13.79
CA LEU A 585 16.29 -33.07 -15.22
C LEU A 585 17.33 -31.97 -15.43
N SER A 586 18.16 -32.13 -16.45
CA SER A 586 19.05 -31.10 -16.98
C SER A 586 18.25 -29.96 -17.63
N TYR A 587 18.88 -28.80 -17.83
CA TYR A 587 18.27 -27.64 -18.50
C TYR A 587 17.62 -28.02 -19.85
N ASN A 588 18.31 -28.82 -20.66
CA ASN A 588 17.82 -29.27 -21.96
C ASN A 588 16.60 -30.19 -21.86
N GLU A 589 16.57 -31.08 -20.88
CA GLU A 589 15.43 -31.97 -20.64
C GLU A 589 14.21 -31.17 -20.14
N SER A 590 14.44 -30.18 -19.28
CA SER A 590 13.41 -29.25 -18.81
C SER A 590 12.82 -28.40 -19.95
N THR A 591 13.67 -27.82 -20.79
CA THR A 591 13.22 -27.03 -21.94
C THR A 591 12.54 -27.89 -23.01
N ALA A 592 12.99 -29.13 -23.22
CA ALA A 592 12.31 -30.08 -24.10
C ALA A 592 10.92 -30.43 -23.59
N ALA A 593 10.76 -30.69 -22.29
CA ALA A 593 9.46 -30.97 -21.66
C ALA A 593 8.50 -29.76 -21.69
N LEU A 594 9.01 -28.55 -21.54
CA LEU A 594 8.22 -27.33 -21.75
C LEU A 594 7.73 -27.20 -23.19
N GLY A 595 8.55 -27.62 -24.15
CA GLY A 595 8.27 -27.52 -25.58
C GLY A 595 6.99 -28.21 -26.06
N ASP A 596 6.35 -29.03 -25.22
CA ASP A 596 5.05 -29.65 -25.50
C ASP A 596 3.87 -28.68 -25.39
N TRP A 597 4.00 -27.61 -24.60
CA TRP A 597 2.90 -26.65 -24.34
C TRP A 597 3.35 -25.18 -24.29
N TYR A 598 4.66 -24.91 -24.24
CA TYR A 598 5.23 -23.57 -24.21
C TYR A 598 6.52 -23.48 -25.02
N ARG A 599 6.60 -22.48 -25.92
CA ARG A 599 7.77 -22.23 -26.76
C ARG A 599 8.04 -20.74 -26.88
N LEU A 600 9.31 -20.37 -26.79
CA LEU A 600 9.80 -19.01 -27.03
C LEU A 600 10.51 -18.93 -28.38
N PHE A 601 10.17 -17.94 -29.19
CA PHE A 601 10.87 -17.61 -30.43
C PHE A 601 11.47 -16.21 -30.32
N LEU A 602 12.78 -16.08 -30.50
CA LEU A 602 13.44 -14.79 -30.58
C LEU A 602 13.38 -14.28 -32.02
N VAL A 603 13.10 -12.98 -32.19
CA VAL A 603 12.99 -12.32 -33.50
C VAL A 603 14.16 -11.32 -33.64
N PRO A 604 15.26 -11.69 -34.32
CA PRO A 604 16.40 -10.80 -34.49
C PRO A 604 16.02 -9.56 -35.31
N GLY A 605 16.38 -8.37 -34.82
CA GLY A 605 16.08 -7.11 -35.50
C GLY A 605 14.61 -6.69 -35.48
N ALA A 606 13.79 -7.27 -34.60
CA ALA A 606 12.48 -6.70 -34.28
C ALA A 606 12.62 -5.59 -33.20
N ALA A 607 11.79 -4.56 -33.33
CA ALA A 607 11.53 -3.58 -32.28
C ALA A 607 10.31 -4.00 -31.45
N HIS A 608 9.78 -3.12 -30.59
CA HIS A 608 8.63 -3.44 -29.75
C HIS A 608 7.36 -3.68 -30.59
N CYS A 609 7.04 -4.95 -30.81
CA CYS A 609 5.91 -5.39 -31.62
C CYS A 609 5.93 -4.90 -33.09
N GLU A 610 7.08 -4.47 -33.61
CA GLU A 610 7.21 -3.96 -34.98
C GLU A 610 8.60 -4.20 -35.59
N LEU A 611 8.80 -3.79 -36.84
CA LEU A 611 10.10 -3.85 -37.52
C LEU A 611 11.05 -2.79 -36.94
N ASN A 612 12.32 -3.14 -36.76
CA ASN A 612 13.32 -2.15 -36.37
C ASN A 612 13.82 -1.37 -37.61
N PRO A 613 13.63 -0.04 -37.70
CA PRO A 613 14.12 0.76 -38.82
C PRO A 613 15.66 0.83 -38.89
N TYR A 614 16.36 0.63 -37.77
CA TYR A 614 17.83 0.58 -37.73
C TYR A 614 18.39 -0.78 -38.15
N GLU A 615 17.58 -1.83 -38.06
CA GLU A 615 17.91 -3.20 -38.49
C GLU A 615 16.87 -3.69 -39.52
N ALA A 616 16.62 -2.87 -40.53
CA ALA A 616 15.55 -3.08 -41.51
C ALA A 616 15.60 -4.45 -42.24
N ASN A 617 16.75 -5.14 -42.23
CA ASN A 617 16.90 -6.47 -42.82
C ASN A 617 16.56 -7.63 -41.85
N GLY A 618 15.96 -7.36 -40.68
CA GLY A 618 15.48 -8.40 -39.76
C GLY A 618 14.26 -9.17 -40.30
N PRO A 619 14.19 -10.50 -40.10
CA PRO A 619 13.00 -11.28 -40.44
C PRO A 619 11.90 -11.07 -39.40
N TYR A 620 10.65 -10.91 -39.85
CA TYR A 620 9.51 -10.68 -38.96
C TYR A 620 8.37 -11.67 -39.23
N PRO A 621 7.78 -12.29 -38.20
CA PRO A 621 6.75 -13.30 -38.38
C PRO A 621 5.38 -12.66 -38.66
N GLN A 622 4.58 -13.26 -39.53
CA GLN A 622 3.29 -12.70 -39.99
C GLN A 622 2.11 -13.64 -39.77
N THR A 623 2.34 -14.92 -39.44
CA THR A 623 1.32 -15.97 -39.43
C THR A 623 1.17 -16.66 -38.08
N ASN A 624 1.56 -16.00 -36.98
CA ASN A 624 1.63 -16.61 -35.64
C ASN A 624 0.31 -17.22 -35.17
N ILE A 625 -0.82 -16.57 -35.48
CA ILE A 625 -2.14 -17.08 -35.12
C ILE A 625 -2.45 -18.39 -35.86
N GLY A 626 -2.07 -18.49 -37.15
CA GLY A 626 -2.22 -19.73 -37.92
C GLY A 626 -1.38 -20.86 -37.36
N VAL A 627 -0.14 -20.55 -36.95
CA VAL A 627 0.75 -21.53 -36.31
C VAL A 627 0.18 -22.01 -34.97
N MET A 628 -0.45 -21.13 -34.19
CA MET A 628 -1.12 -21.52 -32.95
C MET A 628 -2.34 -22.39 -33.19
N ILE A 629 -3.16 -22.04 -34.20
CA ILE A 629 -4.32 -22.85 -34.62
C ILE A 629 -3.84 -24.25 -35.02
N ASP A 630 -2.80 -24.37 -35.84
CA ASP A 630 -2.26 -25.67 -36.25
C ASP A 630 -1.69 -26.48 -35.09
N TRP A 631 -1.08 -25.82 -34.10
CA TRP A 631 -0.61 -26.50 -32.90
C TRP A 631 -1.78 -27.04 -32.05
N VAL A 632 -2.79 -26.21 -31.81
CA VAL A 632 -3.92 -26.54 -30.93
C VAL A 632 -4.90 -27.52 -31.59
N GLU A 633 -5.28 -27.27 -32.85
CA GLU A 633 -6.33 -28.03 -33.54
C GLU A 633 -5.77 -29.26 -34.28
N ASN A 634 -4.57 -29.15 -34.84
CA ASN A 634 -3.97 -30.19 -35.68
C ASN A 634 -2.80 -30.92 -35.00
N GLY A 635 -2.41 -30.53 -33.79
CA GLY A 635 -1.28 -31.12 -33.07
C GLY A 635 0.08 -30.90 -33.74
N ILE A 636 0.18 -29.92 -34.65
CA ILE A 636 1.40 -29.66 -35.42
C ILE A 636 2.34 -28.81 -34.55
N LEU A 637 3.34 -29.47 -33.96
CA LEU A 637 4.30 -28.84 -33.06
C LEU A 637 5.22 -27.85 -33.80
N PRO A 638 5.27 -26.56 -33.43
CA PRO A 638 6.12 -25.60 -34.12
C PRO A 638 7.58 -25.74 -33.68
N THR A 639 8.41 -26.36 -34.51
CA THR A 639 9.86 -26.44 -34.32
C THR A 639 10.58 -25.17 -34.76
N THR A 640 10.03 -24.50 -35.77
CA THR A 640 10.46 -23.18 -36.25
C THR A 640 9.24 -22.30 -36.50
N LEU A 641 9.45 -20.99 -36.57
CA LEU A 641 8.42 -20.03 -36.92
C LEU A 641 8.75 -19.37 -38.26
N ASN A 642 7.80 -19.42 -39.19
CA ASN A 642 7.93 -18.76 -40.49
C ASN A 642 8.01 -17.23 -40.31
N ALA A 643 9.00 -16.62 -40.94
CA ALA A 643 9.17 -15.18 -40.96
C ALA A 643 9.52 -14.69 -42.37
N THR A 644 9.31 -13.39 -42.60
CA THR A 644 9.60 -12.74 -43.88
C THR A 644 10.40 -11.48 -43.63
N HIS A 645 11.38 -11.22 -44.48
CA HIS A 645 12.08 -9.94 -44.47
C HIS A 645 11.15 -8.87 -45.06
N LEU A 646 10.69 -7.94 -44.23
CA LEU A 646 9.71 -6.92 -44.63
C LEU A 646 10.34 -5.59 -45.03
N ALA A 647 11.66 -5.45 -44.90
CA ALA A 647 12.43 -4.30 -45.38
C ALA A 647 13.89 -4.71 -45.68
N GLY A 648 14.68 -3.76 -46.18
CA GLY A 648 16.10 -3.97 -46.48
C GLY A 648 16.39 -4.76 -47.78
N PRO A 649 17.66 -5.11 -48.02
CA PRO A 649 18.10 -5.76 -49.27
C PRO A 649 17.50 -7.15 -49.52
N GLN A 650 16.96 -7.82 -48.49
CA GLN A 650 16.35 -9.14 -48.59
C GLN A 650 14.82 -9.10 -48.59
N LEU A 651 14.20 -7.95 -48.86
CA LEU A 651 12.75 -7.77 -48.90
C LEU A 651 12.04 -8.92 -49.66
N GLY A 652 11.09 -9.56 -48.99
CA GLY A 652 10.29 -10.68 -49.50
C GLY A 652 10.94 -12.06 -49.36
N ALA A 653 12.21 -12.15 -48.95
CA ALA A 653 12.84 -13.43 -48.66
C ALA A 653 12.21 -14.10 -47.44
N SER A 654 12.01 -15.41 -47.52
CA SER A 654 11.55 -16.22 -46.38
C SER A 654 12.71 -16.52 -45.43
N ALA A 655 12.39 -16.50 -44.15
CA ALA A 655 13.28 -16.87 -43.06
C ALA A 655 12.54 -17.80 -42.09
N GLN A 656 13.32 -18.46 -41.24
CA GLN A 656 12.82 -19.34 -40.18
C GLN A 656 13.44 -18.87 -38.88
N LEU A 657 12.62 -18.78 -37.84
CA LEU A 657 13.07 -18.48 -36.48
C LEU A 657 13.13 -19.78 -35.69
N CYS A 658 14.24 -19.98 -34.99
CA CYS A 658 14.44 -21.16 -34.16
C CYS A 658 13.68 -21.03 -32.84
N ALA A 659 13.07 -22.13 -32.38
CA ALA A 659 12.59 -22.20 -31.01
C ALA A 659 13.78 -22.16 -30.04
N PHE A 660 13.75 -21.24 -29.09
CA PHE A 660 14.75 -21.15 -28.03
C PHE A 660 14.77 -22.47 -27.25
N PRO A 661 15.95 -23.04 -26.89
CA PRO A 661 17.27 -22.43 -26.80
C PRO A 661 18.12 -22.55 -28.08
N LEU A 662 17.55 -23.05 -29.18
CA LEU A 662 18.27 -23.20 -30.43
C LEU A 662 18.51 -21.84 -31.09
N ARG A 663 19.67 -21.67 -31.69
CA ARG A 663 20.00 -20.49 -32.50
C ARG A 663 20.14 -20.86 -33.97
N PRO A 664 19.88 -19.93 -34.89
CA PRO A 664 20.18 -20.16 -36.30
C PRO A 664 21.70 -20.21 -36.52
N LEU A 665 22.16 -21.21 -37.26
CA LEU A 665 23.51 -21.31 -37.81
C LEU A 665 23.39 -21.45 -39.33
N ARG A 666 24.09 -20.59 -40.07
CA ARG A 666 24.15 -20.72 -41.52
C ARG A 666 25.34 -21.58 -41.95
N THR A 667 25.06 -22.70 -42.59
CA THR A 667 26.05 -23.62 -43.18
C THR A 667 26.07 -23.44 -44.70
N ASN A 668 27.00 -24.12 -45.39
CA ASN A 668 27.13 -24.08 -46.85
C ASN A 668 27.18 -22.66 -47.45
N ASN A 669 28.18 -21.88 -47.01
CA ASN A 669 28.43 -20.53 -47.53
C ASN A 669 27.24 -19.56 -47.36
N GLY A 670 26.42 -19.76 -46.31
CA GLY A 670 25.31 -18.86 -45.97
C GLY A 670 23.95 -19.25 -46.54
N THR A 671 23.85 -20.40 -47.22
CA THR A 671 22.66 -20.80 -47.99
C THR A 671 21.69 -21.70 -47.24
N ILE A 672 22.17 -22.51 -46.29
CA ILE A 672 21.33 -23.38 -45.47
C ILE A 672 21.31 -22.84 -44.04
N MET A 673 20.12 -22.72 -43.45
CA MET A 673 19.96 -22.34 -42.05
C MET A 673 19.53 -23.56 -41.25
N GLU A 674 20.28 -23.88 -40.21
CA GLU A 674 20.02 -24.96 -39.28
C GLU A 674 19.83 -24.39 -37.87
N CYS A 675 18.83 -24.89 -37.14
CA CYS A 675 18.66 -24.56 -35.72
C CYS A 675 19.54 -25.47 -34.89
N VAL A 676 20.59 -24.91 -34.31
CA VAL A 676 21.59 -25.66 -33.55
C VAL A 676 21.58 -25.26 -32.08
N TYR A 677 21.87 -26.24 -31.23
CA TYR A 677 22.16 -25.97 -29.82
C TYR A 677 23.60 -25.49 -29.69
N ASP A 678 23.79 -24.36 -29.02
CA ASP A 678 25.11 -23.80 -28.77
C ASP A 678 25.17 -23.27 -27.34
N GLN A 679 25.88 -24.00 -26.47
CA GLN A 679 25.99 -23.66 -25.06
C GLN A 679 26.60 -22.27 -24.86
N ALA A 680 27.64 -21.92 -25.62
CA ALA A 680 28.29 -20.62 -25.49
C ALA A 680 27.32 -19.48 -25.82
N SER A 681 26.45 -19.66 -26.82
CA SER A 681 25.41 -18.68 -27.11
C SER A 681 24.37 -18.59 -25.99
N LEU A 682 24.01 -19.70 -25.34
CA LEU A 682 23.08 -19.68 -24.22
C LEU A 682 23.67 -19.01 -22.99
N ASP A 683 24.95 -19.26 -22.72
CA ASP A 683 25.68 -18.65 -21.63
C ASP A 683 25.73 -17.12 -21.78
N THR A 684 25.69 -16.57 -23.02
CA THR A 684 25.59 -15.11 -23.21
C THR A 684 24.25 -14.50 -22.79
N TRP A 685 23.20 -15.33 -22.68
CA TRP A 685 21.88 -14.93 -22.17
C TRP A 685 21.67 -15.32 -20.71
N GLN A 686 22.51 -16.21 -20.17
CA GLN A 686 22.52 -16.57 -18.76
C GLN A 686 23.42 -15.60 -18.02
N TYR A 687 22.78 -14.63 -17.38
CA TYR A 687 23.48 -13.77 -16.43
C TYR A 687 23.53 -14.50 -15.10
N ASP A 688 24.73 -14.84 -14.64
CA ASP A 688 24.92 -15.09 -13.21
C ASP A 688 24.64 -13.77 -12.49
N PHE A 689 23.53 -13.77 -11.77
CA PHE A 689 23.19 -12.68 -10.89
C PHE A 689 23.76 -13.01 -9.50
N ASP A 690 25.09 -12.96 -9.40
CA ASP A 690 25.91 -13.26 -8.21
C ASP A 690 25.49 -12.44 -6.98
N ALA A 691 24.69 -11.40 -7.22
CA ALA A 691 24.24 -10.48 -6.22
C ALA A 691 22.98 -10.95 -5.46
N TRP A 692 22.23 -11.99 -5.86
CA TRP A 692 20.92 -12.23 -5.22
C TRP A 692 20.65 -13.69 -4.84
N SER A 693 20.21 -13.90 -3.60
CA SER A 693 19.89 -15.21 -3.00
C SER A 693 18.39 -15.56 -3.05
N LEU A 694 17.63 -15.00 -3.99
CA LEU A 694 16.20 -15.28 -4.23
C LEU A 694 15.96 -15.39 -5.74
N PRO A 695 15.01 -16.24 -6.19
CA PRO A 695 14.60 -16.27 -7.60
C PRO A 695 14.03 -14.91 -8.01
N LEU A 696 14.54 -14.38 -9.12
CA LEU A 696 13.98 -13.21 -9.81
C LEU A 696 12.67 -13.66 -10.50
N TYR A 697 11.56 -13.04 -10.11
CA TYR A 697 10.27 -13.17 -10.79
C TYR A 697 10.15 -12.09 -11.86
#